data_AF-A0A4V4MUT8-F1
#
_entry.id   AF-A0A4V4MUT8-F1
#
_cell.length_a   1.000
_cell.length_b   1.000
_cell.length_c   1.000
_cell.angle_alpha   90.00
_cell.angle_beta   90.00
_cell.angle_gamma   90.00
#
_symmetry.space_group_name_H-M   'P 1'
#
loop_
_entity.id
_entity.type
_entity.pdbx_description
1 polymer ?
#
loop_
_entity_poly.entity_id
_entity_poly.type
_entity_poly.pdbx_seq_one_letter_code
_entity_poly.pdbx_strand_id
1 'polypeptide(L)'
;MGDKKIVAPDALRAQAAVQQSKVETLQSEQSATPDINSELNKKKEIDEAVNKSLKEKKKLDGSLQEEQVKSEYLSEQSKNVKNESTGHIRQTEETQKKSLQKEGGTLKNKTKSNTPKYNLKTPKGTKDWSPLEMSVREHIFNTITGVFKKHGGVTIDTPVFELKEILAGKYGEDSKLIYDLQDQGGEICSLRYDLTVPFARYLAANSIPSIKRYHIAKVYRRDQPAMTKGRMREFYQCDFDIAGSFDPMIPDAEVLAILSETLLKLDVGPFTIKINHRKILDGIFELSGVPQDKIRTISSAVDKLDKLPWEDVKKEMTDEKGLDSEVADRIGEYVKLSGGRDLLEKLQQDSKMQSNEKAKKGIEEMEILLNYLEIFGVLPQLSFDLSLARGLDYYTGVIYEAVVEGSKAPVLAPAATAAPAGSKLQPPGVKHTGTKKGSKDAELKHESDIDESQIGVGSIAAGGRYDELAGMFAGGAAKDQIPCVGISIGVERVFSILMQRVEKEQQASRAKQTEVYVMAIGDGLLAERMQVAKQLWDNNIKAEFFYKAKPKLPKQFEVVDKERIPFGLLLAPREWNEGQVRIKEQKGKEDGSGDVCSSSISIMSEKQIARERFQAVFSKISDECLQYLRDNQMPAEAVKWFDDNLQYNTPGGKLNRGMSVVDTYAILKGGELSDAEYEKAAILGWCIELLQAYFLVADDMMDGSITRRGQPCWYRQPQVGNIAINDAFMLEAAIYHILKLHFKKESYYGDLLELFHDITFKTELGQLVDLITADEEHVDLSKFSLEKHHYIVVYKTAFYSFYLPVALAMYMAGLSDEKQHQNALDVLIPLGEYFQVQDDYLDAFGKPEQIGKIGTDIEDNKCSWCVCIALQLANQDQRKTLDDNYGRKNPEQASKIKELYAELAIEDKFKSYEKDAHDRIVDLIEKIDESSGMRKQVYYAFLYKVFGRTK
;
A
#
# COMPACT_ATOMS: atom_id res chain seq x y z
N MET A 1 48.81 49.39 -30.93
CA MET A 1 50.26 49.15 -30.73
C MET A 1 50.38 48.33 -29.44
N GLY A 2 50.94 47.14 -29.34
CA GLY A 2 51.58 46.21 -30.27
C GLY A 2 51.85 44.86 -29.56
N ASP A 3 51.91 43.79 -30.35
CA ASP A 3 52.68 42.54 -30.21
C ASP A 3 52.84 41.85 -28.83
N LYS A 4 52.21 40.67 -28.65
CA LYS A 4 52.70 39.28 -28.92
C LYS A 4 53.55 38.66 -27.81
N LYS A 5 53.10 37.50 -27.31
CA LYS A 5 53.90 36.26 -27.34
C LYS A 5 53.03 35.00 -27.26
N ILE A 6 53.37 34.08 -28.16
CA ILE A 6 52.79 32.76 -28.45
C ILE A 6 53.39 31.73 -27.48
N VAL A 7 52.59 30.78 -26.97
CA VAL A 7 53.08 29.46 -26.51
C VAL A 7 52.04 28.36 -26.81
N ALA A 8 52.49 27.42 -27.66
CA ALA A 8 52.17 25.98 -27.83
C ALA A 8 50.71 25.46 -28.04
N PRO A 9 50.42 24.83 -29.20
CA PRO A 9 49.18 24.07 -29.48
C PRO A 9 49.22 22.59 -29.06
N ASP A 10 49.98 22.23 -28.03
CA ASP A 10 50.11 20.82 -27.59
C ASP A 10 49.22 20.45 -26.39
N ALA A 11 48.73 21.43 -25.61
CA ALA A 11 47.82 21.16 -24.49
C ALA A 11 46.39 20.78 -24.94
N LEU A 12 45.94 21.30 -26.10
CA LEU A 12 44.63 20.96 -26.68
C LEU A 12 44.61 19.57 -27.34
N ARG A 13 45.76 19.03 -27.75
CA ARG A 13 45.84 17.65 -28.28
C ARG A 13 45.82 16.60 -27.16
N ALA A 14 46.36 16.90 -25.98
CA ALA A 14 46.31 16.01 -24.83
C ALA A 14 44.89 15.89 -24.24
N GLN A 15 44.12 16.99 -24.22
CA GLN A 15 42.71 16.95 -23.79
C GLN A 15 41.82 16.18 -24.78
N ALA A 16 42.05 16.30 -26.09
CA ALA A 16 41.32 15.54 -27.10
C ALA A 16 41.63 14.02 -27.03
N ALA A 17 42.88 13.63 -26.74
CA ALA A 17 43.28 12.23 -26.64
C ALA A 17 42.71 11.52 -25.39
N VAL A 18 42.60 12.21 -24.26
CA VAL A 18 41.99 11.66 -23.02
C VAL A 18 40.46 11.56 -23.14
N GLN A 19 39.84 12.44 -23.94
CA GLN A 19 38.41 12.37 -24.22
C GLN A 19 38.08 11.28 -25.24
N GLN A 20 38.97 11.02 -26.22
CA GLN A 20 38.87 9.86 -27.11
C GLN A 20 39.07 8.52 -26.38
N SER A 21 40.04 8.41 -25.46
CA SER A 21 40.24 7.15 -24.72
C SER A 21 39.08 6.85 -23.76
N LYS A 22 38.42 7.88 -23.19
CA LYS A 22 37.20 7.70 -22.37
C LYS A 22 35.98 7.30 -23.21
N VAL A 23 35.88 7.79 -24.45
CA VAL A 23 34.81 7.38 -25.38
C VAL A 23 35.04 5.95 -25.90
N GLU A 24 36.29 5.55 -26.16
CA GLU A 24 36.62 4.17 -26.54
C GLU A 24 36.41 3.17 -25.37
N THR A 25 36.67 3.59 -24.12
CA THR A 25 36.40 2.75 -22.94
C THR A 25 34.90 2.60 -22.69
N LEU A 26 34.11 3.66 -22.90
CA LEU A 26 32.64 3.63 -22.79
C LEU A 26 31.95 2.89 -23.93
N GLN A 27 32.58 2.78 -25.12
CA GLN A 27 32.10 1.92 -26.21
C GLN A 27 32.43 0.44 -26.00
N SER A 28 33.41 0.09 -25.15
CA SER A 28 33.74 -1.30 -24.81
C SER A 28 32.82 -1.92 -23.75
N GLU A 29 32.12 -1.11 -22.95
CA GLU A 29 31.20 -1.56 -21.88
C GLU A 29 29.71 -1.59 -22.31
N GLN A 30 29.37 -1.20 -23.54
CA GLN A 30 28.03 -1.35 -24.14
C GLN A 30 27.84 -2.66 -24.94
N SER A 31 28.70 -3.67 -24.76
CA SER A 31 28.60 -4.96 -25.49
C SER A 31 27.82 -6.07 -24.76
N ALA A 32 27.04 -5.74 -23.73
CA ALA A 32 26.21 -6.71 -22.99
C ALA A 32 24.69 -6.53 -23.23
N THR A 33 24.29 -6.08 -24.41
CA THR A 33 22.92 -6.21 -24.92
C THR A 33 22.93 -7.12 -26.14
N PRO A 34 22.16 -8.22 -26.16
CA PRO A 34 22.10 -9.08 -27.34
C PRO A 34 21.52 -8.29 -28.51
N ASP A 35 22.26 -8.23 -29.61
CA ASP A 35 21.86 -7.56 -30.84
C ASP A 35 20.58 -8.22 -31.38
N ILE A 36 19.45 -7.55 -31.16
CA ILE A 36 18.10 -7.99 -31.55
C ILE A 36 18.04 -8.30 -33.06
N ASN A 37 18.87 -7.64 -33.88
CA ASN A 37 18.93 -7.91 -35.31
C ASN A 37 19.65 -9.22 -35.64
N SER A 38 20.62 -9.64 -34.84
CA SER A 38 21.29 -10.95 -34.96
C SER A 38 20.34 -12.10 -34.61
N GLU A 39 19.50 -11.94 -33.57
CA GLU A 39 18.47 -12.94 -33.25
C GLU A 39 17.34 -12.97 -34.29
N LEU A 40 16.93 -11.82 -34.84
CA LEU A 40 15.94 -11.77 -35.92
C LEU A 40 16.44 -12.46 -37.20
N ASN A 41 17.72 -12.30 -37.52
CA ASN A 41 18.34 -12.94 -38.68
C ASN A 41 18.51 -14.45 -38.48
N LYS A 42 18.93 -14.91 -37.29
CA LYS A 42 18.95 -16.34 -36.97
C LYS A 42 17.57 -16.97 -37.02
N LYS A 43 16.54 -16.25 -36.57
CA LYS A 43 15.15 -16.72 -36.64
C LYS A 43 14.68 -16.87 -38.10
N LYS A 44 15.03 -15.92 -38.98
CA LYS A 44 14.76 -16.03 -40.43
C LYS A 44 15.50 -17.20 -41.08
N GLU A 45 16.76 -17.44 -40.75
CA GLU A 45 17.53 -18.58 -41.27
C GLU A 45 16.96 -19.92 -40.82
N ILE A 46 16.49 -20.01 -39.57
CA ILE A 46 15.81 -21.20 -39.03
C ILE A 46 14.47 -21.42 -39.73
N ASP A 47 13.67 -20.37 -39.93
CA ASP A 47 12.38 -20.45 -40.61
C ASP A 47 12.53 -20.87 -42.09
N GLU A 48 13.59 -20.42 -42.76
CA GLU A 48 13.93 -20.85 -44.13
C GLU A 48 14.40 -22.32 -44.16
N ALA A 49 15.22 -22.76 -43.21
CA ALA A 49 15.69 -24.15 -43.12
C ALA A 49 14.56 -25.14 -42.81
N VAL A 50 13.61 -24.75 -41.96
CA VAL A 50 12.40 -25.52 -41.63
C VAL A 50 11.49 -25.63 -42.84
N ASN A 51 11.25 -24.53 -43.56
CA ASN A 51 10.42 -24.53 -44.77
C ASN A 51 11.04 -25.36 -45.91
N LYS A 52 12.37 -25.36 -46.04
CA LYS A 52 13.09 -26.19 -47.01
C LYS A 52 12.96 -27.69 -46.67
N SER A 53 13.16 -28.07 -45.41
CA SER A 53 13.00 -29.46 -44.95
C SER A 53 11.56 -29.98 -45.06
N LEU A 54 10.56 -29.12 -44.82
CA LEU A 54 9.14 -29.45 -45.01
C LEU A 54 8.79 -29.69 -46.48
N LYS A 55 9.36 -28.91 -47.41
CA LYS A 55 9.17 -29.12 -48.85
C LYS A 55 9.83 -30.39 -49.37
N GLU A 56 10.98 -30.76 -48.82
CA GLU A 56 11.68 -32.00 -49.19
C GLU A 56 10.99 -33.24 -48.60
N LYS A 57 10.47 -33.19 -47.37
CA LYS A 57 9.71 -34.30 -46.77
C LYS A 57 8.31 -34.47 -47.37
N LYS A 58 7.60 -33.40 -47.75
CA LYS A 58 6.31 -33.50 -48.49
C LYS A 58 6.44 -34.17 -49.86
N LYS A 59 7.64 -34.23 -50.44
CA LYS A 59 7.90 -34.95 -51.70
C LYS A 59 8.10 -36.46 -51.52
N LEU A 60 8.36 -36.94 -50.30
CA LEU A 60 8.70 -38.35 -50.05
C LEU A 60 7.59 -39.18 -49.39
N ASP A 61 6.61 -38.56 -48.74
CA ASP A 61 5.52 -39.31 -48.11
C ASP A 61 4.22 -38.50 -48.09
N GLY A 62 3.18 -39.01 -48.76
CA GLY A 62 1.94 -38.29 -49.08
C GLY A 62 0.89 -38.32 -47.97
N SER A 63 1.21 -38.79 -46.76
CA SER A 63 0.19 -39.08 -45.73
C SER A 63 0.62 -38.80 -44.27
N LEU A 64 1.20 -37.64 -43.96
CA LEU A 64 1.48 -37.26 -42.56
C LEU A 64 1.05 -35.81 -42.23
N GLN A 65 0.35 -35.66 -41.09
CA GLN A 65 -0.22 -34.41 -40.57
C GLN A 65 0.88 -33.45 -40.07
N GLU A 66 0.80 -32.17 -40.49
CA GLU A 66 1.83 -31.14 -40.28
C GLU A 66 2.20 -30.86 -38.81
N GLU A 67 1.28 -31.09 -37.87
CA GLU A 67 1.51 -30.82 -36.44
C GLU A 67 2.51 -31.78 -35.78
N GLN A 68 2.52 -33.05 -36.19
CA GLN A 68 3.34 -34.07 -35.55
C GLN A 68 4.83 -33.87 -35.86
N VAL A 69 5.15 -33.56 -37.12
CA VAL A 69 6.52 -33.25 -37.59
C VAL A 69 7.07 -31.97 -36.95
N LYS A 70 6.21 -30.97 -36.71
CA LYS A 70 6.58 -29.72 -36.05
C LYS A 70 6.96 -29.94 -34.59
N SER A 71 6.22 -30.80 -33.89
CA SER A 71 6.48 -31.12 -32.47
C SER A 71 7.80 -31.89 -32.27
N GLU A 72 8.12 -32.83 -33.16
CA GLU A 72 9.37 -33.61 -33.09
C GLU A 72 10.60 -32.75 -33.37
N TYR A 73 10.52 -31.85 -34.36
CA TYR A 73 11.61 -30.93 -34.68
C TYR A 73 11.91 -29.93 -33.56
N LEU A 74 10.87 -29.37 -32.91
CA LEU A 74 11.02 -28.46 -31.76
C LEU A 74 11.60 -29.17 -30.52
N SER A 75 11.28 -30.45 -30.35
CA SER A 75 11.84 -31.32 -29.31
C SER A 75 13.32 -31.60 -29.53
N GLU A 76 13.75 -31.88 -30.78
CA GLU A 76 15.17 -32.06 -31.12
C GLU A 76 15.98 -30.76 -30.99
N GLN A 77 15.44 -29.63 -31.45
CA GLN A 77 16.09 -28.32 -31.31
C GLN A 77 16.28 -27.94 -29.82
N SER A 78 15.29 -28.20 -28.97
CA SER A 78 15.39 -27.95 -27.52
C SER A 78 16.45 -28.83 -26.83
N LYS A 79 16.71 -30.04 -27.35
CA LYS A 79 17.79 -30.93 -26.86
C LYS A 79 19.17 -30.44 -27.32
N ASN A 80 19.28 -29.95 -28.55
CA ASN A 80 20.54 -29.44 -29.09
C ASN A 80 20.97 -28.13 -28.40
N VAL A 81 20.04 -27.21 -28.14
CA VAL A 81 20.32 -25.96 -27.40
C VAL A 81 20.79 -26.25 -25.96
N LYS A 82 20.21 -27.25 -25.28
CA LYS A 82 20.66 -27.69 -23.94
C LYS A 82 22.06 -28.31 -23.96
N ASN A 83 22.44 -29.01 -25.03
CA ASN A 83 23.76 -29.61 -25.18
C ASN A 83 24.83 -28.56 -25.53
N GLU A 84 24.51 -27.55 -26.34
CA GLU A 84 25.43 -26.44 -26.65
C GLU A 84 25.64 -25.52 -25.43
N SER A 85 24.58 -25.21 -24.67
CA SER A 85 24.69 -24.39 -23.46
C SER A 85 25.52 -25.07 -22.36
N THR A 86 25.41 -26.40 -22.22
CA THR A 86 26.23 -27.17 -21.27
C THR A 86 27.67 -27.37 -21.75
N GLY A 87 27.89 -27.42 -23.07
CA GLY A 87 29.22 -27.44 -23.68
C GLY A 87 29.99 -26.13 -23.50
N HIS A 88 29.34 -24.97 -23.69
CA HIS A 88 29.94 -23.66 -23.48
C HIS A 88 30.26 -23.37 -22.01
N ILE A 89 29.43 -23.79 -21.07
CA ILE A 89 29.73 -23.65 -19.63
C ILE A 89 30.98 -24.47 -19.27
N ARG A 90 31.09 -25.72 -19.77
CA ARG A 90 32.26 -26.58 -19.53
C ARG A 90 33.53 -26.07 -20.20
N GLN A 91 33.46 -25.54 -21.42
CA GLN A 91 34.61 -24.92 -22.09
C GLN A 91 35.07 -23.65 -21.38
N THR A 92 34.16 -22.85 -20.83
CA THR A 92 34.50 -21.63 -20.09
C THR A 92 35.18 -21.98 -18.76
N GLU A 93 34.68 -22.99 -18.05
CA GLU A 93 35.30 -23.53 -16.83
C GLU A 93 36.66 -24.20 -17.09
N GLU A 94 36.82 -24.93 -18.20
CA GLU A 94 38.11 -25.50 -18.59
C GLU A 94 39.12 -24.45 -19.06
N THR A 95 38.66 -23.38 -19.71
CA THR A 95 39.53 -22.28 -20.15
C THR A 95 40.02 -21.45 -18.97
N GLN A 96 39.17 -21.21 -17.96
CA GLN A 96 39.58 -20.63 -16.67
C GLN A 96 40.50 -21.57 -15.87
N LYS A 97 40.27 -22.88 -15.89
CA LYS A 97 41.20 -23.85 -15.27
C LYS A 97 42.55 -23.92 -15.97
N LYS A 98 42.57 -23.81 -17.30
CA LYS A 98 43.80 -23.83 -18.12
C LYS A 98 44.57 -22.51 -18.04
N SER A 99 43.91 -21.37 -17.86
CA SER A 99 44.59 -20.10 -17.55
C SER A 99 45.23 -20.12 -16.17
N LEU A 100 44.59 -20.78 -15.18
CA LEU A 100 45.15 -20.97 -13.83
C LEU A 100 46.28 -22.01 -13.73
N GLN A 101 46.50 -22.85 -14.76
CA GLN A 101 47.55 -23.88 -14.78
C GLN A 101 48.80 -23.51 -15.61
N LYS A 102 48.76 -22.43 -16.40
CA LYS A 102 49.86 -22.02 -17.30
C LYS A 102 50.96 -21.16 -16.65
N GLU A 103 50.80 -20.71 -15.40
CA GLU A 103 51.87 -20.03 -14.62
C GLU A 103 52.62 -21.00 -13.67
N GLY A 104 52.88 -22.22 -14.13
CA GLY A 104 53.32 -23.35 -13.30
C GLY A 104 54.69 -23.21 -12.61
N GLY A 105 54.80 -23.80 -11.41
CA GLY A 105 56.08 -23.95 -10.70
C GLY A 105 56.01 -24.61 -9.30
N THR A 106 55.70 -25.91 -9.28
CA THR A 106 55.83 -26.92 -8.21
C THR A 106 56.43 -26.52 -6.85
N LEU A 107 55.63 -26.58 -5.77
CA LEU A 107 56.14 -26.84 -4.41
C LEU A 107 55.15 -27.69 -3.59
N LYS A 108 55.69 -28.73 -2.97
CA LYS A 108 55.05 -29.70 -2.07
C LYS A 108 54.30 -29.01 -0.92
N ASN A 109 53.16 -29.59 -0.56
CA ASN A 109 52.51 -29.61 0.77
C ASN A 109 52.98 -28.56 1.80
N LYS A 110 52.20 -27.47 1.89
CA LYS A 110 51.92 -26.56 3.04
C LYS A 110 52.08 -25.09 2.65
N THR A 111 51.01 -24.47 2.15
CA THR A 111 50.86 -23.01 2.21
C THR A 111 49.38 -22.69 2.35
N LYS A 112 49.05 -21.99 3.46
CA LYS A 112 47.76 -21.34 3.71
C LYS A 112 47.42 -20.49 2.47
N SER A 113 46.20 -20.59 1.95
CA SER A 113 45.73 -19.66 0.93
C SER A 113 45.76 -18.25 1.51
N ASN A 114 46.70 -17.43 1.04
CA ASN A 114 46.79 -16.04 1.42
C ASN A 114 45.84 -15.21 0.54
N THR A 115 44.56 -15.62 0.48
CA THR A 115 43.49 -14.72 0.07
C THR A 115 43.51 -13.58 1.08
N PRO A 116 43.62 -12.29 0.68
CA PRO A 116 43.58 -11.20 1.63
C PRO A 116 42.26 -11.33 2.38
N LYS A 117 42.37 -11.69 3.66
CA LYS A 117 41.22 -11.87 4.53
C LYS A 117 40.73 -10.46 4.85
N TYR A 118 39.84 -9.95 4.02
CA TYR A 118 39.25 -8.64 4.23
C TYR A 118 38.66 -8.61 5.64
N ASN A 119 39.05 -7.60 6.41
CA ASN A 119 38.48 -7.40 7.72
C ASN A 119 37.08 -6.80 7.52
N LEU A 120 36.05 -7.66 7.54
CA LEU A 120 34.65 -7.26 7.42
C LEU A 120 34.24 -6.53 8.71
N LYS A 121 34.42 -5.21 8.71
CA LYS A 121 34.00 -4.32 9.80
C LYS A 121 33.53 -2.98 9.23
N THR A 122 32.62 -2.35 9.94
CA THR A 122 32.29 -0.94 9.71
C THR A 122 33.45 -0.04 10.15
N PRO A 123 33.55 1.20 9.62
CA PRO A 123 34.46 2.21 10.15
C PRO A 123 34.32 2.39 11.67
N LYS A 124 35.44 2.67 12.37
CA LYS A 124 35.44 2.87 13.83
C LYS A 124 34.39 3.91 14.22
N GLY A 125 33.52 3.58 15.19
CA GLY A 125 32.47 4.47 15.69
C GLY A 125 31.21 4.53 14.82
N THR A 126 31.06 3.64 13.84
CA THR A 126 29.84 3.49 13.01
C THR A 126 29.30 2.07 13.17
N LYS A 127 27.98 1.87 12.98
CA LYS A 127 27.36 0.54 13.08
C LYS A 127 26.27 0.34 12.03
N ASP A 128 26.10 -0.91 11.63
CA ASP A 128 24.91 -1.36 10.93
C ASP A 128 23.76 -1.55 11.93
N TRP A 129 22.54 -1.36 11.45
CA TRP A 129 21.32 -1.44 12.27
C TRP A 129 20.53 -2.68 11.86
N SER A 130 20.24 -3.55 12.82
CA SER A 130 19.42 -4.74 12.58
C SER A 130 17.93 -4.37 12.42
N PRO A 131 17.09 -5.25 11.84
CA PRO A 131 15.67 -4.96 11.62
C PRO A 131 14.90 -4.59 12.89
N LEU A 132 15.23 -5.22 14.02
CA LEU A 132 14.62 -4.91 15.32
C LEU A 132 15.00 -3.50 15.79
N GLU A 133 16.29 -3.18 15.72
CA GLU A 133 16.78 -1.84 16.08
C GLU A 133 16.17 -0.77 15.15
N MET A 134 16.00 -1.05 13.86
CA MET A 134 15.34 -0.14 12.92
C MET A 134 13.87 0.07 13.26
N SER A 135 13.13 -0.96 13.66
CA SER A 135 11.73 -0.81 14.09
C SER A 135 11.58 0.12 15.29
N VAL A 136 12.46 -0.02 16.30
CA VAL A 136 12.49 0.89 17.46
C VAL A 136 12.89 2.31 17.03
N ARG A 137 13.86 2.45 16.12
CA ARG A 137 14.28 3.75 15.60
C ARG A 137 13.18 4.45 14.81
N GLU A 138 12.44 3.72 13.98
CA GLU A 138 11.27 4.23 13.25
C GLU A 138 10.19 4.69 14.21
N HIS A 139 9.92 3.94 15.29
CA HIS A 139 9.01 4.39 16.33
C HIS A 139 9.45 5.72 16.95
N ILE A 140 10.74 5.86 17.30
CA ILE A 140 11.30 7.11 17.82
C ILE A 140 11.11 8.25 16.81
N PHE A 141 11.50 8.05 15.55
CA PHE A 141 11.39 9.07 14.51
C PHE A 141 9.94 9.48 14.24
N ASN A 142 9.00 8.52 14.20
CA ASN A 142 7.58 8.80 14.00
C ASN A 142 7.00 9.60 15.16
N THR A 143 7.35 9.26 16.40
CA THR A 143 6.92 10.00 17.60
C THR A 143 7.45 11.43 17.57
N ILE A 144 8.76 11.61 17.34
CA ILE A 144 9.40 12.93 17.24
C ILE A 144 8.77 13.76 16.11
N THR A 145 8.66 13.18 14.91
CA THR A 145 8.10 13.85 13.73
C THR A 145 6.64 14.26 13.96
N GLY A 146 5.86 13.41 14.63
CA GLY A 146 4.48 13.71 15.00
C GLY A 146 4.36 14.95 15.89
N VAL A 147 5.24 15.09 16.89
CA VAL A 147 5.30 16.29 17.75
C VAL A 147 5.76 17.51 16.96
N PHE A 148 6.83 17.39 16.16
CA PHE A 148 7.32 18.49 15.34
C PHE A 148 6.26 19.03 14.36
N LYS A 149 5.51 18.15 13.71
CA LYS A 149 4.39 18.52 12.83
C LYS A 149 3.21 19.13 13.58
N LYS A 150 2.89 18.63 14.79
CA LYS A 150 1.85 19.20 15.65
C LYS A 150 2.12 20.68 15.95
N HIS A 151 3.39 21.05 16.09
CA HIS A 151 3.81 22.44 16.32
C HIS A 151 3.99 23.26 15.04
N GLY A 152 3.63 22.73 13.86
CA GLY A 152 3.72 23.42 12.58
C GLY A 152 5.12 23.48 11.98
N GLY A 153 6.03 22.59 12.41
CA GLY A 153 7.37 22.49 11.81
C GLY A 153 7.32 21.95 10.39
N VAL A 154 7.98 22.63 9.45
CA VAL A 154 8.22 22.13 8.09
C VAL A 154 9.54 21.37 8.03
N THR A 155 9.65 20.37 7.16
CA THR A 155 10.92 19.64 6.99
C THR A 155 11.79 20.30 5.93
N ILE A 156 13.09 20.33 6.16
CA ILE A 156 14.12 20.61 5.14
C ILE A 156 15.13 19.47 5.12
N ASP A 157 15.98 19.44 4.09
CA ASP A 157 17.19 18.62 4.07
C ASP A 157 18.35 19.40 3.45
N THR A 158 19.57 19.08 3.88
CA THR A 158 20.80 19.69 3.38
C THR A 158 21.78 18.61 2.93
N PRO A 159 22.74 18.93 2.05
CA PRO A 159 23.82 17.99 1.70
C PRO A 159 24.54 17.44 2.93
N VAL A 160 25.05 16.21 2.82
CA VAL A 160 25.78 15.55 3.92
C VAL A 160 27.15 16.18 4.18
N PHE A 161 27.72 16.84 3.17
CA PHE A 161 28.94 17.63 3.26
C PHE A 161 28.63 19.09 2.88
N GLU A 162 29.30 20.01 3.55
CA GLU A 162 29.28 21.43 3.26
C GLU A 162 30.68 21.85 2.77
N LEU A 163 30.79 23.01 2.13
CA LEU A 163 32.10 23.62 1.86
C LEU A 163 32.84 23.79 3.19
N LYS A 164 34.13 23.43 3.23
CA LYS A 164 34.92 23.45 4.48
C LYS A 164 34.93 24.81 5.16
N GLU A 165 34.90 25.88 4.37
CA GLU A 165 34.84 27.27 4.86
C GLU A 165 33.54 27.61 5.61
N ILE A 166 32.43 26.93 5.30
CA ILE A 166 31.13 27.13 5.98
C ILE A 166 31.19 26.62 7.42
N LEU A 167 31.91 25.51 7.63
CA LEU A 167 32.06 24.87 8.94
C LEU A 167 33.23 25.43 9.75
N ALA A 168 34.19 26.10 9.11
CA ALA A 168 35.39 26.61 9.76
C ALA A 168 35.08 27.72 10.77
N GLY A 169 35.64 27.59 11.98
CA GLY A 169 35.57 28.62 13.02
C GLY A 169 34.21 28.76 13.72
N LYS A 170 33.24 27.87 13.46
CA LYS A 170 31.91 27.90 14.07
C LYS A 170 31.78 27.10 15.37
N TYR A 171 32.69 26.16 15.59
CA TYR A 171 32.58 25.16 16.66
C TYR A 171 33.69 25.26 17.72
N GLY A 172 34.42 26.37 17.79
CA GLY A 172 35.51 26.54 18.78
C GLY A 172 36.54 25.39 18.72
N GLU A 173 36.87 24.83 19.89
CA GLU A 173 37.82 23.70 20.03
C GLU A 173 37.36 22.42 19.29
N ASP A 174 36.05 22.24 19.11
CA ASP A 174 35.46 21.06 18.46
C ASP A 174 35.66 21.04 16.94
N SER A 175 36.09 22.16 16.33
CA SER A 175 36.38 22.25 14.89
C SER A 175 37.42 21.22 14.43
N LYS A 176 38.29 20.73 15.34
CA LYS A 176 39.30 19.69 15.06
C LYS A 176 38.70 18.30 14.83
N LEU A 177 37.43 18.12 15.18
CA LEU A 177 36.74 16.84 15.13
C LEU A 177 35.94 16.64 13.83
N ILE A 178 36.06 17.54 12.87
CA ILE A 178 35.36 17.46 11.58
C ILE A 178 36.03 16.44 10.65
N TYR A 179 35.23 15.71 9.88
CA TYR A 179 35.70 14.84 8.81
C TYR A 179 35.86 15.63 7.51
N ASP A 180 37.10 15.78 7.04
CA ASP A 180 37.39 16.37 5.74
C ASP A 180 37.36 15.30 4.63
N LEU A 181 36.85 15.66 3.45
CA LEU A 181 36.92 14.83 2.26
C LEU A 181 38.32 14.93 1.63
N GLN A 182 38.71 13.91 0.88
CA GLN A 182 39.96 13.93 0.12
C GLN A 182 39.89 14.99 -0.98
N ASP A 183 40.94 15.78 -1.14
CA ASP A 183 41.08 16.69 -2.29
C ASP A 183 41.27 15.88 -3.57
N GLN A 184 40.36 16.09 -4.52
CA GLN A 184 40.35 15.45 -5.84
C GLN A 184 40.42 16.48 -6.98
N GLY A 185 40.85 17.72 -6.70
CA GLY A 185 40.99 18.82 -7.66
C GLY A 185 39.75 19.69 -7.83
N GLY A 186 38.77 19.59 -6.92
CA GLY A 186 37.54 20.38 -6.89
C GLY A 186 37.40 21.24 -5.64
N GLU A 187 36.16 21.55 -5.25
CA GLU A 187 35.87 22.29 -4.01
C GLU A 187 36.24 21.45 -2.76
N ILE A 188 36.78 22.12 -1.74
CA ILE A 188 37.17 21.47 -0.50
C ILE A 188 35.96 21.36 0.42
N CYS A 189 35.52 20.14 0.69
CA CYS A 189 34.32 19.85 1.45
C CYS A 189 34.62 19.07 2.74
N SER A 190 33.72 19.20 3.71
CA SER A 190 33.77 18.50 4.99
C SER A 190 32.38 17.98 5.35
N LEU A 191 32.30 16.82 6.02
CA LEU A 191 31.02 16.30 6.50
C LEU A 191 30.44 17.22 7.58
N ARG A 192 29.12 17.40 7.57
CA ARG A 192 28.43 18.23 8.56
C ARG A 192 28.61 17.69 9.99
N TYR A 193 29.03 18.59 10.89
CA TYR A 193 29.25 18.29 12.31
C TYR A 193 27.93 18.31 13.12
N ASP A 194 27.01 19.17 12.70
CA ASP A 194 25.66 19.34 13.23
C ASP A 194 24.66 19.71 12.11
N LEU A 195 23.40 20.00 12.47
CA LEU A 195 22.38 20.48 11.54
C LEU A 195 22.12 22.00 11.67
N THR A 196 22.58 22.65 12.75
CA THR A 196 22.42 24.08 13.00
C THR A 196 23.17 24.96 12.01
N VAL A 197 24.45 24.68 11.74
CA VAL A 197 25.25 25.49 10.81
C VAL A 197 24.76 25.34 9.36
N PRO A 198 24.46 24.13 8.85
CA PRO A 198 23.79 23.97 7.56
C PRO A 198 22.46 24.74 7.47
N PHE A 199 21.69 24.80 8.57
CA PHE A 199 20.45 25.57 8.62
C PHE A 199 20.69 27.08 8.56
N ALA A 200 21.66 27.62 9.32
CA ALA A 200 22.02 29.03 9.24
C ALA A 200 22.48 29.45 7.83
N ARG A 201 23.29 28.61 7.18
CA ARG A 201 23.66 28.79 5.76
C ARG A 201 22.43 28.71 4.84
N TYR A 202 21.49 27.80 5.11
CA TYR A 202 20.23 27.67 4.35
C TYR A 202 19.38 28.94 4.42
N LEU A 203 19.21 29.52 5.62
CA LEU A 203 18.50 30.78 5.80
C LEU A 203 19.14 31.91 5.00
N ALA A 204 20.46 32.07 5.13
CA ALA A 204 21.19 33.14 4.45
C ALA A 204 21.17 32.99 2.92
N ALA A 205 21.46 31.79 2.40
CA ALA A 205 21.51 31.56 0.95
C ALA A 205 20.16 31.74 0.26
N ASN A 206 19.05 31.49 0.97
CA ASN A 206 17.70 31.62 0.43
C ASN A 206 16.99 32.91 0.87
N SER A 207 17.65 33.76 1.65
CA SER A 207 17.07 35.01 2.19
C SER A 207 15.74 34.79 2.92
N ILE A 208 15.65 33.75 3.75
CA ILE A 208 14.42 33.38 4.48
C ILE A 208 14.37 34.14 5.81
N PRO A 209 13.41 35.07 6.01
CA PRO A 209 13.37 35.92 7.21
C PRO A 209 12.77 35.20 8.43
N SER A 210 11.90 34.21 8.20
CA SER A 210 11.31 33.41 9.27
C SER A 210 10.90 32.03 8.77
N ILE A 211 11.14 31.02 9.61
CA ILE A 211 10.73 29.64 9.37
C ILE A 211 10.72 28.89 10.69
N LYS A 212 9.75 27.98 10.86
CA LYS A 212 9.75 26.95 11.90
C LYS A 212 10.01 25.62 11.22
N ARG A 213 11.17 25.01 11.46
CA ARG A 213 11.58 23.80 10.75
C ARG A 213 11.99 22.68 11.68
N TYR A 214 11.92 21.47 11.16
CA TYR A 214 12.64 20.33 11.72
C TYR A 214 13.55 19.68 10.67
N HIS A 215 14.62 19.03 11.14
CA HIS A 215 15.56 18.29 10.29
C HIS A 215 16.03 17.05 11.05
N ILE A 216 15.81 15.87 10.47
CA ILE A 216 16.21 14.59 11.06
C ILE A 216 17.24 13.96 10.15
N ALA A 217 18.50 13.97 10.57
CA ALA A 217 19.60 13.59 9.70
C ALA A 217 20.83 13.09 10.49
N LYS A 218 21.67 12.32 9.80
CA LYS A 218 22.97 11.90 10.34
C LYS A 218 23.97 13.05 10.34
N VAL A 219 24.80 13.08 11.38
CA VAL A 219 25.94 13.98 11.54
C VAL A 219 27.20 13.20 11.89
N TYR A 220 28.36 13.83 11.67
CA TYR A 220 29.65 13.15 11.69
C TYR A 220 30.64 13.87 12.58
N ARG A 221 31.11 13.19 13.63
CA ARG A 221 32.08 13.74 14.59
C ARG A 221 33.19 12.74 14.82
N ARG A 222 34.46 13.15 14.67
CA ARG A 222 35.65 12.31 14.89
C ARG A 222 35.96 12.05 16.36
N ASP A 223 34.93 12.02 17.19
CA ASP A 223 35.02 11.85 18.62
C ASP A 223 35.55 10.44 18.99
N GLN A 224 35.96 10.24 20.23
CA GLN A 224 36.31 8.91 20.74
C GLN A 224 35.02 8.13 21.04
N PRO A 225 34.72 7.05 20.30
CA PRO A 225 33.42 6.37 20.41
C PRO A 225 33.32 5.53 21.69
N ALA A 226 32.14 5.51 22.29
CA ALA A 226 31.73 4.60 23.36
C ALA A 226 30.37 3.99 22.97
N MET A 227 30.42 2.88 22.24
CA MET A 227 29.25 2.33 21.52
C MET A 227 28.15 1.85 22.47
N THR A 228 28.51 1.29 23.63
CA THR A 228 27.58 0.80 24.66
C THR A 228 26.78 1.91 25.32
N LYS A 229 27.17 3.17 25.14
CA LYS A 229 26.57 4.37 25.75
C LYS A 229 26.06 5.39 24.72
N GLY A 230 25.91 4.96 23.47
CA GLY A 230 25.36 5.77 22.38
C GLY A 230 26.28 6.90 21.88
N ARG A 231 27.58 6.91 22.25
CA ARG A 231 28.55 7.89 21.73
C ARG A 231 29.22 7.33 20.47
N MET A 232 28.77 7.80 19.32
CA MET A 232 29.20 7.32 18.00
C MET A 232 29.87 8.42 17.18
N ARG A 233 30.54 8.03 16.08
CA ARG A 233 31.13 8.96 15.11
C ARG A 233 30.17 9.32 13.97
N GLU A 234 29.22 8.43 13.68
CA GLU A 234 28.06 8.68 12.84
C GLU A 234 26.80 8.43 13.68
N PHE A 235 25.92 9.41 13.79
CA PHE A 235 24.68 9.29 14.55
C PHE A 235 23.62 10.29 14.07
N TYR A 236 22.36 10.07 14.43
CA TYR A 236 21.29 11.01 14.10
C TYR A 236 21.16 12.13 15.11
N GLN A 237 20.92 13.33 14.59
CA GLN A 237 20.31 14.43 15.31
C GLN A 237 18.88 14.64 14.79
N CYS A 238 18.00 15.00 15.72
CA CYS A 238 16.62 15.41 15.42
C CYS A 238 16.46 16.85 15.90
N ASP A 239 16.60 17.79 14.98
CA ASP A 239 16.64 19.21 15.29
C ASP A 239 15.29 19.86 14.98
N PHE A 240 14.87 20.78 15.84
CA PHE A 240 13.71 21.64 15.63
C PHE A 240 14.08 23.06 15.99
N ASP A 241 13.85 23.99 15.06
CA ASP A 241 14.32 25.37 15.17
C ASP A 241 13.26 26.36 14.69
N ILE A 242 13.15 27.45 15.43
CA ILE A 242 12.31 28.60 15.12
C ILE A 242 13.24 29.77 14.81
N ALA A 243 13.20 30.23 13.56
CA ALA A 243 13.94 31.37 13.07
C ALA A 243 12.98 32.54 12.78
N GLY A 244 13.37 33.75 13.17
CA GLY A 244 12.63 34.98 12.94
C GLY A 244 12.60 35.91 14.15
N SER A 245 12.23 37.16 13.91
CA SER A 245 12.05 38.16 14.97
C SER A 245 10.65 38.07 15.57
N PHE A 246 10.59 37.76 16.87
CA PHE A 246 9.36 37.60 17.64
C PHE A 246 9.47 38.30 18.99
N ASP A 247 8.34 38.40 19.69
CA ASP A 247 8.34 38.88 21.07
C ASP A 247 9.14 37.95 22.00
N PRO A 248 9.75 38.50 23.07
CA PRO A 248 10.71 37.76 23.88
C PRO A 248 10.17 36.46 24.47
N MET A 249 10.99 35.41 24.45
CA MET A 249 10.78 34.13 25.14
C MET A 249 9.59 33.28 24.67
N ILE A 250 8.73 33.76 23.76
CA ILE A 250 7.62 32.95 23.22
C ILE A 250 8.16 31.72 22.44
N PRO A 251 9.08 31.88 21.47
CA PRO A 251 9.61 30.72 20.73
C PRO A 251 10.45 29.81 21.63
N ASP A 252 11.18 30.38 22.60
CA ASP A 252 12.01 29.66 23.56
C ASP A 252 11.16 28.73 24.45
N ALA A 253 10.03 29.24 24.94
CA ALA A 253 9.07 28.47 25.72
C ALA A 253 8.43 27.35 24.88
N GLU A 254 8.07 27.62 23.62
CA GLU A 254 7.49 26.62 22.73
C GLU A 254 8.49 25.48 22.45
N VAL A 255 9.76 25.80 22.19
CA VAL A 255 10.81 24.80 21.93
C VAL A 255 11.04 23.89 23.14
N LEU A 256 11.01 24.44 24.36
CA LEU A 256 11.07 23.65 25.59
C LEU A 256 9.81 22.79 25.82
N ALA A 257 8.63 23.28 25.44
CA ALA A 257 7.40 22.50 25.47
C ALA A 257 7.45 21.32 24.49
N ILE A 258 7.95 21.54 23.26
CA ILE A 258 8.20 20.48 22.26
C ILE A 258 9.15 19.44 22.83
N LEU A 259 10.24 19.87 23.48
CA LEU A 259 11.20 18.96 24.10
C LEU A 259 10.53 18.10 25.19
N SER A 260 9.80 18.72 26.12
CA SER A 260 9.11 18.00 27.20
C SER A 260 8.07 17.02 26.66
N GLU A 261 7.20 17.45 25.73
CA GLU A 261 6.19 16.59 25.10
C GLU A 261 6.84 15.40 24.39
N THR A 262 7.94 15.64 23.68
CA THR A 262 8.64 14.58 22.95
C THR A 262 9.23 13.54 23.89
N LEU A 263 9.90 13.96 24.97
CA LEU A 263 10.48 13.03 25.94
C LEU A 263 9.43 12.24 26.73
N LEU A 264 8.31 12.88 27.09
CA LEU A 264 7.17 12.21 27.72
C LEU A 264 6.55 11.15 26.80
N LYS A 265 6.31 11.49 25.52
CA LYS A 265 5.74 10.55 24.54
C LYS A 265 6.67 9.39 24.19
N LEU A 266 7.97 9.63 24.24
CA LEU A 266 8.98 8.57 24.05
C LEU A 266 9.11 7.68 25.29
N ASP A 267 8.51 8.03 26.43
CA ASP A 267 8.56 7.26 27.68
C ASP A 267 10.00 6.88 28.10
N VAL A 268 10.88 7.88 28.12
CA VAL A 268 12.30 7.73 28.50
C VAL A 268 12.52 7.55 30.01
N GLY A 269 11.45 7.44 30.79
CA GLY A 269 11.47 7.47 32.26
C GLY A 269 11.60 8.90 32.83
N PRO A 270 11.87 9.04 34.14
CA PRO A 270 12.06 10.35 34.77
C PRO A 270 13.24 11.12 34.17
N PHE A 271 12.99 12.38 33.82
CA PHE A 271 13.99 13.27 33.24
C PHE A 271 13.90 14.67 33.84
N THR A 272 14.98 15.43 33.70
CA THR A 272 15.08 16.84 34.09
C THR A 272 15.63 17.65 32.92
N ILE A 273 14.96 18.75 32.59
CA ILE A 273 15.43 19.76 31.64
C ILE A 273 16.11 20.86 32.46
N LYS A 274 17.45 20.86 32.43
CA LYS A 274 18.24 21.96 32.96
C LYS A 274 18.15 23.14 32.02
N ILE A 275 17.92 24.34 32.54
CA ILE A 275 17.94 25.59 31.78
C ILE A 275 18.90 26.58 32.43
N ASN A 276 19.50 27.45 31.62
CA ASN A 276 20.26 28.61 32.06
C ASN A 276 20.24 29.68 30.96
N HIS A 277 20.85 30.84 31.20
CA HIS A 277 20.89 31.95 30.27
C HIS A 277 22.31 32.49 30.09
N ARG A 278 22.77 32.66 28.84
CA ARG A 278 24.14 33.11 28.52
C ARG A 278 24.47 34.47 29.15
N LYS A 279 23.54 35.42 29.11
CA LYS A 279 23.72 36.75 29.74
C LYS A 279 23.89 36.67 31.27
N ILE A 280 23.29 35.67 31.93
CA ILE A 280 23.47 35.45 33.38
C ILE A 280 24.87 34.92 33.64
N LEU A 281 25.33 33.93 32.87
CA LEU A 281 26.70 33.41 32.96
C LEU A 281 27.76 34.48 32.71
N ASP A 282 27.62 35.24 31.63
CA ASP A 282 28.57 36.32 31.31
C ASP A 282 28.56 37.40 32.40
N GLY A 283 27.39 37.73 32.97
CA GLY A 283 27.28 38.63 34.11
C GLY A 283 27.95 38.08 35.37
N ILE A 284 27.82 36.79 35.67
CA ILE A 284 28.52 36.12 36.78
C ILE A 284 30.04 36.22 36.59
N PHE A 285 30.55 35.98 35.38
CA PHE A 285 31.97 36.09 35.08
C PHE A 285 32.49 37.52 35.21
N GLU A 286 31.76 38.51 34.72
CA GLU A 286 32.08 39.92 34.87
C GLU A 286 32.11 40.35 36.35
N LEU A 287 31.07 39.99 37.12
CA LEU A 287 30.98 40.30 38.54
C LEU A 287 32.04 39.58 39.38
N SER A 288 32.44 38.38 38.97
CA SER A 288 33.49 37.61 39.64
C SER A 288 34.90 38.13 39.34
N GLY A 289 35.07 38.94 38.29
CA GLY A 289 36.35 39.50 37.87
C GLY A 289 37.14 38.62 36.89
N VAL A 290 36.45 37.83 36.06
CA VAL A 290 37.09 37.02 35.02
C VAL A 290 37.59 37.94 33.90
N PRO A 291 38.87 37.86 33.50
CA PRO A 291 39.38 38.61 32.34
C PRO A 291 38.63 38.26 31.05
N GLN A 292 38.34 39.26 30.21
CA GLN A 292 37.56 39.09 28.98
C GLN A 292 38.16 38.05 28.02
N ASP A 293 39.48 37.97 27.92
CA ASP A 293 40.21 36.99 27.11
C ASP A 293 40.11 35.54 27.64
N LYS A 294 39.70 35.37 28.90
CA LYS A 294 39.56 34.06 29.56
C LYS A 294 38.11 33.60 29.74
N ILE A 295 37.10 34.44 29.45
CA ILE A 295 35.68 34.08 29.66
C ILE A 295 35.33 32.74 28.99
N ARG A 296 35.78 32.51 27.76
CA ARG A 296 35.49 31.26 27.03
C ARG A 296 36.16 30.04 27.67
N THR A 297 37.44 30.14 28.02
CA THR A 297 38.17 29.02 28.63
C THR A 297 37.59 28.70 30.01
N ILE A 298 37.20 29.70 30.79
CA ILE A 298 36.55 29.51 32.09
C ILE A 298 35.13 28.93 31.94
N SER A 299 34.33 29.42 30.99
CA SER A 299 33.02 28.82 30.66
C SER A 299 33.13 27.33 30.34
N SER A 300 34.17 26.93 29.60
CA SER A 300 34.47 25.52 29.30
C SER A 300 34.86 24.70 30.54
N ALA A 301 35.49 25.30 31.55
CA ALA A 301 35.75 24.60 32.82
C ALA A 301 34.45 24.41 33.62
N VAL A 302 33.63 25.47 33.72
CA VAL A 302 32.34 25.43 34.43
C VAL A 302 31.40 24.38 33.84
N ASP A 303 31.39 24.20 32.52
CA ASP A 303 30.57 23.17 31.86
C ASP A 303 30.87 21.74 32.36
N LYS A 304 32.11 21.49 32.81
CA LYS A 304 32.51 20.18 33.35
C LYS A 304 31.97 19.89 34.74
N LEU A 305 31.30 20.85 35.39
CA LEU A 305 30.65 20.65 36.69
C LEU A 305 29.47 19.67 36.60
N ASP A 306 29.03 19.33 35.38
CA ASP A 306 28.10 18.23 35.10
C ASP A 306 28.68 16.83 35.43
N LYS A 307 30.00 16.69 35.39
CA LYS A 307 30.74 15.42 35.51
C LYS A 307 31.75 15.41 36.64
N LEU A 308 32.32 16.58 36.95
CA LEU A 308 33.39 16.74 37.92
C LEU A 308 32.88 17.48 39.16
N PRO A 309 33.37 17.13 40.36
CA PRO A 309 33.17 17.94 41.56
C PRO A 309 33.72 19.36 41.39
N TRP A 310 33.16 20.30 42.14
CA TRP A 310 33.61 21.70 42.14
C TRP A 310 35.11 21.86 42.39
N GLU A 311 35.70 21.07 43.27
CA GLU A 311 37.13 21.20 43.60
C GLU A 311 38.02 20.92 42.38
N ASP A 312 37.65 19.94 41.54
CA ASP A 312 38.40 19.61 40.33
C ASP A 312 38.20 20.69 39.25
N VAL A 313 36.98 21.23 39.14
CA VAL A 313 36.68 22.35 38.22
C VAL A 313 37.41 23.62 38.64
N LYS A 314 37.45 23.93 39.94
CA LYS A 314 38.20 25.04 40.51
C LYS A 314 39.69 24.90 40.19
N LYS A 315 40.23 23.70 40.41
CA LYS A 315 41.63 23.40 40.11
C LYS A 315 41.96 23.57 38.63
N GLU A 316 41.09 23.13 37.72
CA GLU A 316 41.28 23.38 36.28
C GLU A 316 41.29 24.89 35.96
N MET A 317 40.38 25.66 36.55
CA MET A 317 40.33 27.11 36.35
C MET A 317 41.60 27.80 36.85
N THR A 318 42.14 27.39 38.00
CA THR A 318 43.32 28.02 38.59
C THR A 318 44.62 27.50 37.98
N ASP A 319 44.83 26.20 37.99
CA ASP A 319 46.14 25.57 37.72
C ASP A 319 46.41 25.45 36.22
N GLU A 320 45.38 25.19 35.41
CA GLU A 320 45.53 24.99 33.96
C GLU A 320 45.19 26.25 33.16
N LYS A 321 44.15 26.97 33.57
CA LYS A 321 43.65 28.17 32.85
C LYS A 321 44.14 29.49 33.44
N GLY A 322 44.87 29.43 34.55
CA GLY A 322 45.55 30.57 35.16
C GLY A 322 44.61 31.64 35.70
N LEU A 323 43.44 31.24 36.21
CA LEU A 323 42.52 32.14 36.91
C LEU A 323 42.94 32.30 38.37
N ASP A 324 42.73 33.48 38.94
CA ASP A 324 42.98 33.70 40.36
C ASP A 324 42.02 32.86 41.22
N SER A 325 42.52 32.27 42.32
CA SER A 325 41.70 31.40 43.18
C SER A 325 40.52 32.14 43.80
N GLU A 326 40.66 33.42 44.16
CA GLU A 326 39.56 34.20 44.74
C GLU A 326 38.49 34.51 43.69
N VAL A 327 38.88 34.70 42.42
CA VAL A 327 37.93 34.82 41.29
C VAL A 327 37.18 33.52 41.11
N ALA A 328 37.88 32.37 41.15
CA ALA A 328 37.25 31.06 41.05
C ALA A 328 36.26 30.81 42.20
N ASP A 329 36.58 31.21 43.43
CA ASP A 329 35.68 31.09 44.58
C ASP A 329 34.39 31.89 44.41
N ARG A 330 34.48 33.13 43.91
CA ARG A 330 33.30 33.96 43.60
C ARG A 330 32.41 33.35 42.52
N ILE A 331 33.00 32.75 41.48
CA ILE A 331 32.23 31.99 40.48
C ILE A 331 31.46 30.85 41.18
N GLY A 332 32.12 30.14 42.10
CA GLY A 332 31.57 29.04 42.87
C GLY A 332 30.37 29.38 43.73
N GLU A 333 30.24 30.63 44.19
CA GLU A 333 29.06 31.11 44.93
C GLU A 333 27.78 31.04 44.09
N TYR A 334 27.90 31.23 42.78
CA TYR A 334 26.79 31.25 41.84
C TYR A 334 26.59 29.91 41.13
N VAL A 335 27.63 29.35 40.51
CA VAL A 335 27.48 28.18 39.61
C VAL A 335 27.07 26.89 40.32
N LYS A 336 27.13 26.85 41.66
CA LYS A 336 26.62 25.73 42.48
C LYS A 336 25.11 25.80 42.72
N LEU A 337 24.46 26.92 42.39
CA LEU A 337 23.04 27.12 42.64
C LEU A 337 22.20 26.48 41.52
N SER A 338 21.19 25.72 41.95
CA SER A 338 20.13 25.20 41.08
C SER A 338 18.80 25.21 41.84
N GLY A 339 17.69 25.31 41.11
CA GLY A 339 16.35 25.41 41.69
C GLY A 339 15.27 25.62 40.63
N GLY A 340 14.19 26.31 41.00
CA GLY A 340 13.11 26.74 40.10
C GLY A 340 12.84 28.23 40.25
N ARG A 341 11.59 28.60 40.56
CA ARG A 341 11.19 30.00 40.81
C ARG A 341 11.88 30.60 42.04
N ASP A 342 12.17 29.79 43.04
CA ASP A 342 12.90 30.18 44.25
C ASP A 342 14.31 30.71 43.93
N LEU A 343 15.00 30.08 42.97
CA LEU A 343 16.31 30.55 42.52
C LEU A 343 16.18 31.87 41.74
N LEU A 344 15.15 32.01 40.89
CA LEU A 344 14.89 33.26 40.20
C LEU A 344 14.65 34.41 41.18
N GLU A 345 13.79 34.22 42.18
CA GLU A 345 13.51 35.20 43.24
C GLU A 345 14.78 35.58 44.00
N LYS A 346 15.64 34.60 44.31
CA LYS A 346 16.93 34.83 44.96
C LYS A 346 17.85 35.72 44.10
N LEU A 347 17.91 35.48 42.78
CA LEU A 347 18.71 36.30 41.85
C LEU A 347 18.11 37.69 41.61
N GLN A 348 16.79 37.82 41.67
CA GLN A 348 16.11 39.13 41.65
C GLN A 348 16.43 39.97 42.89
N GLN A 349 16.62 39.34 44.04
CA GLN A 349 16.99 40.00 45.30
C GLN A 349 18.51 40.27 45.44
N ASP A 350 19.35 39.63 44.63
CA ASP A 350 20.81 39.86 44.67
C ASP A 350 21.19 41.19 44.01
N SER A 351 21.51 42.18 44.85
CA SER A 351 21.96 43.51 44.43
C SER A 351 23.14 43.51 43.45
N LYS A 352 24.08 42.55 43.54
CA LYS A 352 25.21 42.45 42.61
C LYS A 352 24.73 42.06 41.22
N MET A 353 23.87 41.04 41.14
CA MET A 353 23.29 40.58 39.88
C MET A 353 22.42 41.65 39.22
N GLN A 354 21.62 42.36 40.02
CA GLN A 354 20.78 43.47 39.53
C GLN A 354 21.58 44.70 39.06
N SER A 355 22.82 44.86 39.55
CA SER A 355 23.71 45.96 39.13
C SER A 355 24.42 45.70 37.79
N ASN A 356 24.51 44.45 37.34
CA ASN A 356 25.09 44.10 36.05
C ASN A 356 24.00 44.05 34.96
N GLU A 357 24.16 44.85 33.90
CA GLU A 357 23.15 44.98 32.84
C GLU A 357 22.81 43.66 32.14
N LYS A 358 23.82 42.80 31.88
CA LYS A 358 23.61 41.50 31.22
C LYS A 358 22.87 40.53 32.14
N ALA A 359 23.32 40.41 33.39
CA ALA A 359 22.69 39.53 34.38
C ALA A 359 21.23 39.94 34.61
N LYS A 360 20.97 41.24 34.81
CA LYS A 360 19.61 41.77 34.98
C LYS A 360 18.71 41.43 33.79
N LYS A 361 19.15 41.68 32.56
CA LYS A 361 18.37 41.35 31.35
C LYS A 361 18.10 39.85 31.24
N GLY A 362 19.09 39.02 31.55
CA GLY A 362 18.91 37.56 31.56
C GLY A 362 17.91 37.10 32.62
N ILE A 363 17.89 37.73 33.80
CA ILE A 363 16.93 37.44 34.88
C ILE A 363 15.51 37.83 34.46
N GLU A 364 15.32 39.00 33.84
CA GLU A 364 14.02 39.45 33.30
C GLU A 364 13.50 38.50 32.22
N GLU A 365 14.37 38.06 31.30
CA GLU A 365 14.02 37.08 30.26
C GLU A 365 13.65 35.72 30.87
N MET A 366 14.37 35.27 31.91
CA MET A 366 14.06 34.01 32.61
C MET A 366 12.73 34.08 33.37
N GLU A 367 12.34 35.24 33.92
CA GLU A 367 11.04 35.44 34.54
C GLU A 367 9.90 35.26 33.53
N ILE A 368 10.01 35.90 32.36
CA ILE A 368 9.04 35.74 31.26
C ILE A 368 8.97 34.27 30.84
N LEU A 369 10.12 33.63 30.65
CA LEU A 369 10.20 32.23 30.24
C LEU A 369 9.51 31.30 31.23
N LEU A 370 9.78 31.42 32.54
CA LEU A 370 9.15 30.58 33.56
C LEU A 370 7.63 30.76 33.61
N ASN A 371 7.13 31.99 33.39
CA ASN A 371 5.70 32.25 33.30
C ASN A 371 5.05 31.52 32.11
N TYR A 372 5.69 31.51 30.94
CA TYR A 372 5.19 30.78 29.78
C TYR A 372 5.29 29.26 29.94
N LEU A 373 6.35 28.76 30.57
CA LEU A 373 6.52 27.33 30.85
C LEU A 373 5.54 26.80 31.89
N GLU A 374 5.04 27.66 32.78
CA GLU A 374 3.92 27.33 33.67
C GLU A 374 2.64 27.07 32.86
N ILE A 375 2.32 27.93 31.90
CA ILE A 375 1.17 27.79 31.01
C ILE A 375 1.27 26.50 30.19
N PHE A 376 2.47 26.18 29.68
CA PHE A 376 2.71 24.93 28.95
C PHE A 376 2.83 23.68 29.84
N GLY A 377 2.79 23.83 31.16
CA GLY A 377 2.86 22.70 32.11
C GLY A 377 4.22 22.00 32.18
N VAL A 378 5.31 22.70 31.85
CA VAL A 378 6.68 22.15 31.77
C VAL A 378 7.48 22.30 33.07
N LEU A 379 7.06 23.21 33.97
CA LEU A 379 7.77 23.48 35.23
C LEU A 379 8.14 22.22 36.06
N PRO A 380 7.30 21.17 36.16
CA PRO A 380 7.64 20.00 36.96
C PRO A 380 8.88 19.23 36.48
N GLN A 381 9.22 19.32 35.19
CA GLN A 381 10.40 18.66 34.63
C GLN A 381 11.62 19.58 34.57
N LEU A 382 11.54 20.81 35.06
CA LEU A 382 12.53 21.85 34.82
C LEU A 382 13.41 22.12 36.04
N SER A 383 14.68 22.42 35.79
CA SER A 383 15.62 22.94 36.80
C SER A 383 16.39 24.12 36.23
N PHE A 384 16.27 25.29 36.86
CA PHE A 384 17.15 26.41 36.58
C PHE A 384 18.50 26.13 37.26
N ASP A 385 19.55 25.92 36.48
CA ASP A 385 20.84 25.41 36.95
C ASP A 385 21.99 26.29 36.42
N LEU A 386 22.63 27.06 37.31
CA LEU A 386 23.70 28.00 36.93
C LEU A 386 25.02 27.30 36.56
N SER A 387 25.14 26.00 36.80
CA SER A 387 26.29 25.21 36.33
C SER A 387 26.24 24.93 34.83
N LEU A 388 25.04 24.98 34.23
CA LEU A 388 24.87 24.70 32.81
C LEU A 388 25.49 25.82 31.99
N ALA A 389 26.70 25.60 31.46
CA ALA A 389 27.43 26.53 30.61
C ALA A 389 27.66 25.97 29.20
N ARG A 390 26.77 25.04 28.78
CA ARG A 390 26.97 24.16 27.64
C ARG A 390 27.06 24.86 26.30
N GLY A 391 27.97 24.32 25.49
CA GLY A 391 27.82 24.05 24.05
C GLY A 391 27.94 25.25 23.12
N LEU A 392 29.02 25.27 22.34
CA LEU A 392 29.20 26.01 21.08
C LEU A 392 29.16 27.54 21.20
N ASP A 393 30.20 28.19 20.68
CA ASP A 393 30.47 29.64 20.78
C ASP A 393 29.35 30.55 20.23
N TYR A 394 28.25 29.98 19.71
CA TYR A 394 27.18 30.70 19.02
C TYR A 394 25.91 30.95 19.84
N TYR A 395 25.74 30.40 21.06
CA TYR A 395 24.54 30.71 21.86
C TYR A 395 24.60 32.12 22.45
N THR A 396 23.49 32.86 22.34
CA THR A 396 23.34 34.26 22.74
C THR A 396 22.33 34.47 23.86
N GLY A 397 21.45 33.48 24.11
CA GLY A 397 20.32 33.58 25.04
C GLY A 397 20.18 32.38 25.97
N VAL A 398 18.95 31.84 26.07
CA VAL A 398 18.67 30.64 26.86
C VAL A 398 19.47 29.44 26.32
N ILE A 399 19.92 28.59 27.21
CA ILE A 399 20.56 27.31 26.94
C ILE A 399 19.90 26.23 27.78
N TYR A 400 19.77 25.03 27.24
CA TYR A 400 19.11 23.94 27.94
C TYR A 400 19.64 22.56 27.58
N GLU A 401 19.47 21.64 28.53
CA GLU A 401 19.94 20.27 28.46
C GLU A 401 18.96 19.33 29.18
N ALA A 402 18.50 18.28 28.51
CA ALA A 402 17.72 17.23 29.13
C ALA A 402 18.59 16.04 29.56
N VAL A 403 18.45 15.62 30.81
CA VAL A 403 19.15 14.47 31.41
C VAL A 403 18.16 13.50 32.03
N VAL A 404 18.44 12.20 31.97
CA VAL A 404 17.67 11.15 32.67
C VAL A 404 18.36 10.77 33.98
N GLU A 405 17.61 10.31 35.00
CA GLU A 405 18.16 10.02 36.34
C GLU A 405 19.35 9.03 36.33
N GLY A 406 19.39 8.09 35.38
CA GLY A 406 20.52 7.16 35.17
C GLY A 406 21.79 7.76 34.56
N SER A 407 21.84 9.08 34.31
CA SER A 407 22.94 9.76 33.63
C SER A 407 24.01 10.33 34.58
N LYS A 408 23.76 10.35 35.89
CA LYS A 408 24.72 10.86 36.89
C LYS A 408 25.90 9.89 37.03
N ALA A 409 27.13 10.41 37.05
CA ALA A 409 28.31 9.59 37.33
C ALA A 409 28.19 8.94 38.73
N PRO A 410 28.65 7.69 38.92
CA PRO A 410 28.66 7.08 40.24
C PRO A 410 29.54 7.91 41.18
N VAL A 411 28.99 8.30 42.34
CA VAL A 411 29.75 8.96 43.40
C VAL A 411 30.77 7.94 43.93
N LEU A 412 32.05 8.15 43.64
CA LEU A 412 33.12 7.39 44.28
C LEU A 412 33.14 7.77 45.77
N ALA A 413 32.77 6.81 46.63
CA ALA A 413 32.78 7.00 48.07
C ALA A 413 34.21 7.28 48.58
N PRO A 414 34.39 8.13 49.62
CA PRO A 414 35.71 8.40 50.18
C PRO A 414 36.29 7.12 50.80
N ALA A 415 37.55 6.83 50.48
CA ALA A 415 38.28 5.70 51.04
C ALA A 415 38.35 5.80 52.58
N ALA A 416 37.70 4.86 53.26
CA ALA A 416 37.83 4.68 54.70
C ALA A 416 38.22 3.23 55.04
N THR A 417 39.49 3.09 55.44
CA THR A 417 40.05 2.20 56.48
C THR A 417 39.88 0.67 56.38
N ALA A 418 41.03 0.00 56.37
CA ALA A 418 41.24 -1.45 56.36
C ALA A 418 40.83 -2.18 57.65
N ALA A 419 40.29 -3.41 57.52
CA ALA A 419 40.49 -4.59 58.39
C ALA A 419 39.85 -5.87 57.76
N PRO A 420 40.14 -7.12 58.19
CA PRO A 420 40.56 -8.19 57.27
C PRO A 420 39.65 -9.44 57.16
N ALA A 421 39.90 -10.20 56.09
CA ALA A 421 39.76 -11.65 55.85
C ALA A 421 38.57 -12.45 56.44
N GLY A 422 37.79 -13.10 55.56
CA GLY A 422 36.92 -14.21 55.99
C GLY A 422 36.01 -14.84 54.92
N SER A 423 36.42 -16.04 54.47
CA SER A 423 35.60 -17.15 53.94
C SER A 423 35.09 -17.15 52.49
N LYS A 424 35.47 -18.24 51.82
CA LYS A 424 35.12 -18.73 50.49
C LYS A 424 33.76 -19.44 50.53
N LEU A 425 33.01 -19.39 49.42
CA LEU A 425 32.20 -20.51 48.91
C LEU A 425 32.10 -20.41 47.37
N GLN A 426 32.62 -21.44 46.72
CA GLN A 426 32.45 -21.88 45.31
C GLN A 426 31.63 -23.21 45.38
N PRO A 427 31.21 -23.92 44.30
CA PRO A 427 31.18 -23.72 42.83
C PRO A 427 29.76 -24.17 42.28
N PRO A 428 29.46 -24.81 41.11
CA PRO A 428 30.22 -25.25 39.91
C PRO A 428 29.58 -24.79 38.57
N GLY A 429 30.19 -24.85 37.38
CA GLY A 429 31.33 -25.58 36.85
C GLY A 429 30.92 -26.19 35.50
N VAL A 430 31.38 -25.62 34.38
CA VAL A 430 31.38 -26.31 33.08
C VAL A 430 32.74 -26.12 32.41
N LYS A 431 33.29 -27.25 31.99
CA LYS A 431 34.68 -27.48 31.60
C LYS A 431 35.01 -26.90 30.22
N HIS A 432 36.15 -26.21 30.13
CA HIS A 432 36.92 -26.06 28.91
C HIS A 432 37.75 -27.33 28.63
N THR A 433 37.83 -27.73 27.36
CA THR A 433 38.94 -28.53 26.83
C THR A 433 39.80 -27.65 25.92
N GLY A 434 41.09 -27.57 26.26
CA GLY A 434 42.10 -26.74 25.58
C GLY A 434 42.54 -27.29 24.22
N THR A 435 43.34 -26.56 23.45
CA THR A 435 44.77 -26.38 23.76
C THR A 435 45.42 -25.23 22.98
N LYS A 436 46.35 -24.56 23.66
CA LYS A 436 47.27 -23.49 23.20
C LYS A 436 48.31 -23.99 22.19
N LYS A 437 48.73 -23.11 21.26
CA LYS A 437 50.17 -22.95 20.91
C LYS A 437 50.48 -21.62 20.21
N GLY A 438 51.35 -20.82 20.84
CA GLY A 438 52.51 -20.18 20.19
C GLY A 438 52.38 -18.78 19.58
N SER A 439 52.96 -17.80 20.29
CA SER A 439 53.47 -16.47 19.87
C SER A 439 54.18 -16.43 18.50
N LYS A 440 54.34 -15.32 17.77
CA LYS A 440 54.70 -13.93 18.11
C LYS A 440 54.22 -13.03 16.96
N ASP A 441 53.67 -11.87 17.30
CA ASP A 441 54.01 -10.58 16.69
C ASP A 441 53.39 -9.52 17.62
N ALA A 442 54.22 -9.15 18.59
CA ALA A 442 54.00 -8.02 19.46
C ALA A 442 54.68 -6.84 18.78
N GLU A 443 53.89 -5.88 18.29
CA GLU A 443 54.15 -4.44 18.36
C GLU A 443 52.96 -3.69 17.75
N LEU A 444 52.56 -2.59 18.41
CA LEU A 444 51.36 -1.76 18.19
C LEU A 444 50.07 -2.23 18.89
N LYS A 445 50.13 -2.39 20.22
CA LYS A 445 48.98 -2.19 21.12
C LYS A 445 49.39 -1.37 22.33
N HIS A 446 49.40 -0.05 22.16
CA HIS A 446 49.24 0.89 23.26
C HIS A 446 48.31 1.99 22.75
N GLU A 447 47.01 1.71 22.76
CA GLU A 447 45.99 2.74 22.95
C GLU A 447 45.08 2.20 24.05
N SER A 448 44.97 2.99 25.12
CA SER A 448 44.30 2.67 26.38
C SER A 448 42.88 2.16 26.18
N ASP A 449 42.62 0.92 26.60
CA ASP A 449 41.27 0.44 26.89
C ASP A 449 40.72 1.29 28.05
N ILE A 450 39.81 2.21 27.73
CA ILE A 450 39.10 3.02 28.72
C ILE A 450 38.07 2.10 29.40
N ASP A 451 38.06 2.10 30.73
CA ASP A 451 37.03 1.43 31.52
C ASP A 451 35.66 2.07 31.24
N GLU A 452 34.84 1.38 30.43
CA GLU A 452 33.51 1.85 30.06
C GLU A 452 32.61 2.09 31.28
N SER A 453 32.90 1.53 32.47
CA SER A 453 32.11 1.74 33.68
C SER A 453 32.16 3.18 34.22
N GLN A 454 33.12 4.00 33.80
CA GLN A 454 33.32 5.37 34.31
C GLN A 454 32.52 6.46 33.55
N ILE A 455 31.84 6.13 32.44
CA ILE A 455 31.19 7.12 31.57
C ILE A 455 29.67 7.18 31.84
N GLY A 456 29.08 8.28 32.30
CA GLY A 456 27.61 8.38 32.48
C GLY A 456 26.81 8.31 31.15
N VAL A 457 25.50 8.03 31.20
CA VAL A 457 24.61 7.99 30.00
C VAL A 457 24.57 9.36 29.28
N GLY A 458 24.83 10.46 29.99
CA GLY A 458 24.88 11.82 29.44
C GLY A 458 23.52 12.35 28.95
N SER A 459 23.47 13.61 28.54
CA SER A 459 22.22 14.24 28.09
C SER A 459 21.59 13.62 26.85
N ILE A 460 20.26 13.56 26.83
CA ILE A 460 19.49 12.98 25.74
C ILE A 460 18.97 14.03 24.75
N ALA A 461 18.98 15.30 25.14
CA ALA A 461 18.70 16.43 24.26
C ALA A 461 19.39 17.69 24.77
N ALA A 462 19.61 18.66 23.89
CA ALA A 462 20.16 19.98 24.23
C ALA A 462 19.70 21.03 23.21
N GLY A 463 19.91 22.31 23.52
CA GLY A 463 19.74 23.39 22.57
C GLY A 463 19.81 24.77 23.23
N GLY A 464 19.36 25.79 22.51
CA GLY A 464 19.37 27.15 23.00
C GLY A 464 19.08 28.18 21.91
N ARG A 465 19.18 29.46 22.28
CA ARG A 465 19.02 30.62 21.40
C ARG A 465 20.36 31.09 20.84
N TYR A 466 20.43 31.30 19.52
CA TYR A 466 21.64 31.62 18.75
C TYR A 466 21.40 32.68 17.67
N ASP A 467 21.21 33.93 18.08
CA ASP A 467 20.67 34.97 17.19
C ASP A 467 21.63 35.44 16.08
N GLU A 468 22.92 35.22 16.25
CA GLU A 468 23.96 35.80 15.39
C GLU A 468 24.43 34.86 14.27
N LEU A 469 24.12 33.56 14.35
CA LEU A 469 24.74 32.54 13.50
C LEU A 469 24.38 32.71 12.02
N ALA A 470 23.12 32.99 11.71
CA ALA A 470 22.66 33.23 10.33
C ALA A 470 23.29 34.50 9.74
N GLY A 471 23.42 35.57 10.55
CA GLY A 471 24.02 36.83 10.13
C GLY A 471 25.49 36.70 9.73
N MET A 472 26.21 35.72 10.25
CA MET A 472 27.59 35.42 9.85
C MET A 472 27.72 35.00 8.37
N PHE A 473 26.63 34.52 7.75
CA PHE A 473 26.61 34.09 6.34
C PHE A 473 26.01 35.15 5.40
N ALA A 474 25.30 36.15 5.93
CA ALA A 474 24.58 37.16 5.16
C ALA A 474 25.34 38.50 4.99
N GLY A 475 26.63 38.55 5.32
CA GLY A 475 27.46 39.76 5.14
C GLY A 475 27.54 40.71 6.33
N GLY A 476 27.00 40.32 7.50
CA GLY A 476 27.37 40.90 8.80
C GLY A 476 26.73 42.23 9.22
N ALA A 477 25.74 42.78 8.50
CA ALA A 477 25.01 43.95 8.99
C ALA A 477 23.89 43.55 9.98
N ALA A 478 23.59 44.40 10.97
CA ALA A 478 22.58 44.12 12.00
C ALA A 478 21.16 43.84 11.45
N LYS A 479 20.85 44.39 10.26
CA LYS A 479 19.59 44.15 9.54
C LYS A 479 19.47 42.74 8.94
N ASP A 480 20.59 42.01 8.85
CA ASP A 480 20.69 40.69 8.25
C ASP A 480 20.78 39.58 9.33
N GLN A 481 20.62 39.94 10.62
CA GLN A 481 20.51 38.96 11.72
C GLN A 481 19.11 38.35 11.74
N ILE A 482 19.06 37.02 11.79
CA ILE A 482 17.82 36.25 11.91
C ILE A 482 17.89 35.53 13.26
N PRO A 483 17.17 36.03 14.29
CA PRO A 483 17.13 35.39 15.61
C PRO A 483 16.65 33.94 15.49
N CYS A 484 17.32 33.02 16.18
CA CYS A 484 17.02 31.60 16.10
C CYS A 484 17.04 30.95 17.48
N VAL A 485 16.14 30.01 17.72
CA VAL A 485 16.15 29.14 18.91
C VAL A 485 15.72 27.74 18.51
N GLY A 486 16.35 26.72 19.10
CA GLY A 486 16.00 25.34 18.75
C GLY A 486 16.53 24.28 19.70
N ILE A 487 16.11 23.05 19.45
CA ILE A 487 16.48 21.84 20.19
C ILE A 487 17.08 20.81 19.24
N SER A 488 17.94 19.96 19.79
CA SER A 488 18.45 18.76 19.15
C SER A 488 18.27 17.58 20.10
N ILE A 489 17.57 16.55 19.63
CA ILE A 489 17.37 15.30 20.38
C ILE A 489 18.41 14.27 19.93
N GLY A 490 19.17 13.74 20.90
CA GLY A 490 20.17 12.71 20.73
C GLY A 490 19.54 11.32 20.63
N VAL A 491 19.08 10.97 19.43
CA VAL A 491 18.31 9.74 19.14
C VAL A 491 19.03 8.48 19.61
N GLU A 492 20.35 8.41 19.49
CA GLU A 492 21.12 7.22 19.88
C GLU A 492 20.98 6.86 21.36
N ARG A 493 20.93 7.88 22.24
CA ARG A 493 20.77 7.66 23.68
C ARG A 493 19.34 7.26 24.03
N VAL A 494 18.35 7.94 23.43
CA VAL A 494 16.94 7.56 23.54
C VAL A 494 16.74 6.11 23.08
N PHE A 495 17.34 5.75 21.95
CA PHE A 495 17.31 4.41 21.39
C PHE A 495 17.88 3.37 22.38
N SER A 496 19.05 3.62 22.97
CA SER A 496 19.62 2.71 23.98
C SER A 496 18.72 2.50 25.18
N ILE A 497 18.04 3.55 25.67
CA ILE A 497 17.10 3.47 26.79
C ILE A 497 15.90 2.59 26.41
N LEU A 498 15.30 2.84 25.25
CA LEU A 498 14.13 2.08 24.79
C LEU A 498 14.45 0.63 24.47
N MET A 499 15.60 0.35 23.87
CA MET A 499 16.04 -1.03 23.62
C MET A 499 16.20 -1.82 24.92
N GLN A 500 16.84 -1.24 25.95
CA GLN A 500 16.98 -1.91 27.24
C GLN A 500 15.62 -2.24 27.88
N ARG A 501 14.61 -1.41 27.63
CA ARG A 501 13.26 -1.64 28.12
C ARG A 501 12.56 -2.76 27.35
N VAL A 502 12.62 -2.74 26.02
CA VAL A 502 12.13 -3.83 25.15
C VAL A 502 12.74 -5.18 25.52
N GLU A 503 14.05 -5.21 25.81
CA GLU A 503 14.74 -6.42 26.26
C GLU A 503 14.27 -6.91 27.63
N LYS A 504 13.97 -6.00 28.58
CA LYS A 504 13.50 -6.33 29.94
C LYS A 504 12.04 -6.76 29.99
N GLU A 505 11.17 -6.11 29.24
CA GLU A 505 9.72 -6.35 29.27
C GLU A 505 9.32 -7.62 28.50
N GLN A 506 10.24 -8.30 27.82
CA GLN A 506 9.98 -9.44 26.90
C GLN A 506 8.87 -9.15 25.87
N GLN A 507 8.47 -7.88 25.72
CA GLN A 507 7.56 -7.42 24.69
C GLN A 507 8.26 -7.60 23.36
N ALA A 508 7.84 -8.61 22.61
CA ALA A 508 8.39 -8.82 21.29
C ALA A 508 7.87 -7.75 20.35
N SER A 509 8.70 -6.73 20.16
CA SER A 509 8.57 -5.86 19.01
C SER A 509 8.81 -6.68 17.74
N ARG A 510 7.92 -6.49 16.77
CA ARG A 510 7.97 -7.17 15.47
C ARG A 510 8.73 -6.27 14.51
N ALA A 511 9.81 -6.80 13.92
CA ALA A 511 10.55 -6.06 12.88
C ALA A 511 9.74 -5.92 11.59
N LYS A 512 8.81 -6.84 11.32
CA LYS A 512 7.90 -6.81 10.18
C LYS A 512 6.50 -6.44 10.62
N GLN A 513 5.80 -5.70 9.77
CA GLN A 513 4.41 -5.31 9.97
C GLN A 513 3.41 -6.26 9.32
N THR A 514 3.85 -7.43 8.83
CA THR A 514 3.01 -8.40 8.11
C THR A 514 1.79 -8.79 8.94
N GLU A 515 0.60 -8.62 8.40
CA GLU A 515 -0.67 -8.89 9.09
C GLU A 515 -1.13 -10.32 8.81
N VAL A 516 -0.96 -10.77 7.57
CA VAL A 516 -1.44 -12.07 7.09
C VAL A 516 -0.32 -12.86 6.42
N TYR A 517 -0.15 -14.13 6.79
CA TYR A 517 0.73 -15.05 6.09
C TYR A 517 -0.09 -16.05 5.28
N VAL A 518 0.03 -16.01 3.97
CA VAL A 518 -0.68 -16.89 3.03
C VAL A 518 0.07 -18.22 2.92
N MET A 519 -0.60 -19.28 3.36
CA MET A 519 -0.10 -20.64 3.46
C MET A 519 -0.88 -21.58 2.55
N ALA A 520 -0.30 -22.73 2.22
CA ALA A 520 -1.06 -23.79 1.56
C ALA A 520 -0.70 -25.20 2.07
N ILE A 521 -1.64 -26.13 1.90
CA ILE A 521 -1.49 -27.58 2.12
C ILE A 521 -1.37 -28.31 0.77
N GLY A 522 -0.63 -29.43 0.75
CA GLY A 522 -0.59 -30.32 -0.41
C GLY A 522 0.41 -29.87 -1.47
N ASP A 523 -0.03 -29.75 -2.72
CA ASP A 523 0.81 -29.39 -3.88
C ASP A 523 1.30 -27.94 -3.87
N GLY A 524 1.00 -27.19 -2.82
CA GLY A 524 1.53 -25.88 -2.57
C GLY A 524 0.73 -24.76 -3.21
N LEU A 525 -0.09 -24.97 -4.23
CA LEU A 525 -1.01 -23.93 -4.74
C LEU A 525 -0.31 -22.55 -4.92
N LEU A 526 0.86 -22.53 -5.57
CA LEU A 526 1.70 -21.33 -5.63
C LEU A 526 1.00 -20.18 -6.36
N ALA A 527 0.36 -20.46 -7.50
CA ALA A 527 -0.34 -19.45 -8.28
C ALA A 527 -1.50 -18.84 -7.49
N GLU A 528 -2.24 -19.67 -6.78
CA GLU A 528 -3.38 -19.29 -5.94
C GLU A 528 -2.90 -18.49 -4.72
N ARG A 529 -1.81 -18.91 -4.05
CA ARG A 529 -1.19 -18.10 -2.99
C ARG A 529 -0.78 -16.73 -3.50
N MET A 530 -0.22 -16.65 -4.71
CA MET A 530 0.16 -15.38 -5.33
C MET A 530 -1.06 -14.51 -5.64
N GLN A 531 -2.15 -15.11 -6.12
CA GLN A 531 -3.42 -14.41 -6.35
C GLN A 531 -4.00 -13.85 -5.06
N VAL A 532 -4.07 -14.66 -4.00
CA VAL A 532 -4.56 -14.20 -2.69
C VAL A 532 -3.65 -13.13 -2.09
N ALA A 533 -2.33 -13.29 -2.15
CA ALA A 533 -1.39 -12.28 -1.69
C ALA A 533 -1.56 -10.95 -2.45
N LYS A 534 -1.74 -11.02 -3.78
CA LYS A 534 -2.04 -9.84 -4.60
C LYS A 534 -3.34 -9.17 -4.15
N GLN A 535 -4.42 -9.93 -3.98
CA GLN A 535 -5.71 -9.38 -3.52
C GLN A 535 -5.59 -8.70 -2.16
N LEU A 536 -4.85 -9.30 -1.23
CA LEU A 536 -4.58 -8.69 0.08
C LEU A 536 -3.79 -7.38 -0.08
N TRP A 537 -2.77 -7.34 -0.93
CA TRP A 537 -2.01 -6.13 -1.22
C TRP A 537 -2.85 -5.04 -1.90
N ASP A 538 -3.70 -5.40 -2.88
CA ASP A 538 -4.61 -4.46 -3.56
C ASP A 538 -5.61 -3.82 -2.57
N ASN A 539 -5.89 -4.49 -1.45
CA ASN A 539 -6.74 -4.00 -0.36
C ASN A 539 -5.93 -3.42 0.82
N ASN A 540 -4.66 -3.09 0.60
CA ASN A 540 -3.75 -2.49 1.58
C ASN A 540 -3.53 -3.34 2.86
N ILE A 541 -3.66 -4.67 2.76
CA ILE A 541 -3.36 -5.63 3.82
C ILE A 541 -1.93 -6.15 3.61
N LYS A 542 -1.09 -6.05 4.65
CA LYS A 542 0.33 -6.46 4.57
C LYS A 542 0.43 -7.97 4.60
N ALA A 543 0.53 -8.60 3.44
CA ALA A 543 0.60 -10.04 3.32
C ALA A 543 1.98 -10.56 2.87
N GLU A 544 2.35 -11.76 3.30
CA GLU A 544 3.50 -12.50 2.78
C GLU A 544 3.13 -13.97 2.50
N PHE A 545 3.93 -14.63 1.68
CA PHE A 545 3.83 -16.08 1.45
C PHE A 545 5.22 -16.69 1.25
N PHE A 546 5.31 -18.01 1.36
CA PHE A 546 6.59 -18.70 1.22
C PHE A 546 7.04 -18.76 -0.26
N TYR A 547 8.25 -18.29 -0.59
CA TYR A 547 8.82 -18.36 -1.94
C TYR A 547 9.35 -19.75 -2.31
N LYS A 548 8.44 -20.73 -2.27
CA LYS A 548 8.65 -22.09 -2.74
C LYS A 548 7.38 -22.55 -3.44
N ALA A 549 7.52 -23.32 -4.52
CA ALA A 549 6.36 -23.94 -5.16
C ALA A 549 5.57 -24.81 -4.16
N LYS A 550 6.27 -25.68 -3.42
CA LYS A 550 5.69 -26.63 -2.47
C LYS A 550 6.28 -26.48 -1.05
N PRO A 551 5.89 -25.45 -0.27
CA PRO A 551 6.39 -25.29 1.09
C PRO A 551 5.75 -26.33 2.03
N LYS A 552 6.55 -26.85 2.97
CA LYS A 552 6.04 -27.76 4.00
C LYS A 552 5.27 -26.94 5.05
N LEU A 553 4.07 -27.40 5.42
CA LEU A 553 3.20 -26.71 6.37
C LEU A 553 3.87 -26.37 7.72
N PRO A 554 4.64 -27.27 8.37
CA PRO A 554 5.34 -26.93 9.61
C PRO A 554 6.30 -25.75 9.47
N LYS A 555 7.01 -25.64 8.33
CA LYS A 555 7.93 -24.51 8.07
C LYS A 555 7.20 -23.19 7.83
N GLN A 556 5.97 -23.24 7.35
CA GLN A 556 5.14 -22.05 7.19
C GLN A 556 4.69 -21.56 8.58
N PHE A 557 4.23 -22.46 9.44
CA PHE A 557 3.91 -22.12 10.84
C PHE A 557 5.13 -21.67 11.65
N GLU A 558 6.32 -22.24 11.42
CA GLU A 558 7.57 -21.76 12.04
C GLU A 558 7.84 -20.28 11.70
N VAL A 559 7.55 -19.82 10.48
CA VAL A 559 7.68 -18.41 10.09
C VAL A 559 6.63 -17.55 10.80
N VAL A 560 5.36 -17.98 10.77
CA VAL A 560 4.26 -17.29 11.45
C VAL A 560 4.56 -17.13 12.95
N ASP A 561 5.05 -18.18 13.61
CA ASP A 561 5.41 -18.18 15.03
C ASP A 561 6.62 -17.29 15.32
N LYS A 562 7.70 -17.45 14.54
CA LYS A 562 8.95 -16.70 14.73
C LYS A 562 8.75 -15.20 14.51
N GLU A 563 7.98 -14.83 13.50
CA GLU A 563 7.71 -13.44 13.13
C GLU A 563 6.44 -12.88 13.83
N ARG A 564 5.78 -13.70 14.64
CA ARG A 564 4.55 -13.39 15.38
C ARG A 564 3.48 -12.76 14.48
N ILE A 565 3.27 -13.34 13.30
CA ILE A 565 2.28 -12.84 12.33
C ILE A 565 0.87 -13.14 12.86
N PRO A 566 -0.02 -12.13 12.97
CA PRO A 566 -1.32 -12.29 13.61
C PRO A 566 -2.24 -13.30 12.94
N PHE A 567 -2.24 -13.38 11.61
CA PHE A 567 -3.14 -14.24 10.86
C PHE A 567 -2.40 -15.16 9.90
N GLY A 568 -2.78 -16.43 9.89
CA GLY A 568 -2.41 -17.39 8.86
C GLY A 568 -3.61 -17.70 7.96
N LEU A 569 -3.54 -17.34 6.68
CA LEU A 569 -4.57 -17.67 5.68
C LEU A 569 -4.15 -18.95 4.96
N LEU A 570 -4.93 -20.01 5.12
CA LEU A 570 -4.60 -21.35 4.67
C LEU A 570 -5.42 -21.75 3.45
N LEU A 571 -4.72 -22.06 2.36
CA LEU A 571 -5.28 -22.60 1.13
C LEU A 571 -5.18 -24.13 1.11
N ALA A 572 -6.31 -24.81 0.97
CA ALA A 572 -6.38 -26.24 0.71
C ALA A 572 -7.05 -26.48 -0.65
N PRO A 573 -6.62 -27.47 -1.46
CA PRO A 573 -7.14 -27.66 -2.82
C PRO A 573 -8.66 -27.80 -2.90
N ARG A 574 -9.27 -28.53 -1.94
CA ARG A 574 -10.73 -28.70 -1.88
C ARG A 574 -11.46 -27.39 -1.60
N GLU A 575 -11.02 -26.67 -0.57
CA GLU A 575 -11.67 -25.43 -0.12
C GLU A 575 -11.52 -24.34 -1.16
N TRP A 576 -10.36 -24.26 -1.80
CA TRP A 576 -10.12 -23.33 -2.89
C TRP A 576 -11.08 -23.57 -4.07
N ASN A 577 -11.29 -24.83 -4.46
CA ASN A 577 -12.26 -25.19 -5.50
C ASN A 577 -13.71 -24.88 -5.07
N GLU A 578 -13.99 -24.85 -3.77
CA GLU A 578 -15.28 -24.47 -3.18
C GLU A 578 -15.39 -22.94 -2.95
N GLY A 579 -14.39 -22.14 -3.38
CA GLY A 579 -14.37 -20.69 -3.22
C GLY A 579 -14.14 -20.21 -1.77
N GLN A 580 -13.52 -21.06 -0.95
CA GLN A 580 -13.31 -20.83 0.47
C GLN A 580 -11.82 -20.82 0.84
N VAL A 581 -11.51 -20.06 1.89
CA VAL A 581 -10.19 -20.10 2.54
C VAL A 581 -10.38 -20.21 4.06
N ARG A 582 -9.39 -20.81 4.74
CA ARG A 582 -9.36 -20.88 6.20
C ARG A 582 -8.50 -19.76 6.75
N ILE A 583 -9.03 -18.98 7.68
CA ILE A 583 -8.22 -18.01 8.44
C ILE A 583 -7.96 -18.58 9.83
N LYS A 584 -6.71 -18.50 10.27
CA LYS A 584 -6.29 -18.86 11.62
C LYS A 584 -5.69 -17.65 12.30
N GLU A 585 -6.30 -17.22 13.39
CA GLU A 585 -5.72 -16.25 14.31
C GLU A 585 -4.61 -16.91 15.14
N GLN A 586 -3.46 -16.26 15.21
CA GLN A 586 -2.33 -16.70 16.02
C GLN A 586 -2.29 -15.92 17.32
N LYS A 587 -2.85 -16.50 18.38
CA LYS A 587 -2.65 -16.03 19.76
C LYS A 587 -1.28 -16.53 20.21
N GLY A 588 -0.44 -15.63 20.71
CA GLY A 588 0.92 -15.96 21.18
C GLY A 588 0.92 -17.14 22.15
N LYS A 589 2.03 -17.89 22.23
CA LYS A 589 2.22 -19.02 23.15
C LYS A 589 2.26 -18.60 24.64
N GLU A 590 1.23 -17.90 25.14
CA GLU A 590 1.06 -17.64 26.56
C GLU A 590 -0.07 -18.47 27.17
N ASP A 591 -1.07 -18.91 26.41
CA ASP A 591 -2.15 -19.74 26.95
C ASP A 591 -2.16 -21.15 26.36
N GLY A 592 -1.63 -22.09 27.16
CA GLY A 592 -1.74 -23.53 26.95
C GLY A 592 -3.15 -24.07 27.22
N SER A 593 -4.18 -23.53 26.57
CA SER A 593 -5.53 -24.10 26.53
C SER A 593 -6.21 -23.70 25.23
N GLY A 594 -6.57 -24.70 24.43
CA GLY A 594 -7.18 -24.52 23.13
C GLY A 594 -8.54 -23.83 23.20
N ASP A 595 -8.75 -22.90 22.28
CA ASP A 595 -9.94 -22.87 21.45
C ASP A 595 -9.59 -22.23 20.10
N VAL A 596 -9.72 -23.00 19.03
CA VAL A 596 -9.41 -22.58 17.66
C VAL A 596 -10.69 -22.03 17.06
N CYS A 597 -10.82 -20.70 16.95
CA CYS A 597 -11.84 -20.12 16.09
C CYS A 597 -11.32 -20.15 14.65
N SER A 598 -11.60 -21.24 13.91
CA SER A 598 -11.43 -21.27 12.46
C SER A 598 -12.74 -20.81 11.82
N SER A 599 -12.77 -19.59 11.29
CA SER A 599 -13.86 -19.12 10.43
C SER A 599 -13.51 -19.44 8.97
N SER A 600 -14.38 -20.19 8.31
CA SER A 600 -14.38 -20.34 6.85
C SER A 600 -15.04 -19.10 6.25
N ILE A 601 -14.31 -18.33 5.44
CA ILE A 601 -14.83 -17.15 4.75
C ILE A 601 -14.88 -17.47 3.25
N SER A 602 -16.04 -17.18 2.64
CA SER A 602 -16.24 -17.29 1.19
C SER A 602 -15.63 -16.08 0.51
N ILE A 603 -14.75 -16.30 -0.48
CA ILE A 603 -14.25 -15.22 -1.33
C ILE A 603 -15.35 -14.86 -2.32
N MET A 604 -15.90 -13.66 -2.14
CA MET A 604 -16.88 -13.12 -3.06
C MET A 604 -16.24 -12.79 -4.41
N SER A 605 -16.77 -13.37 -5.49
CA SER A 605 -16.31 -13.04 -6.84
C SER A 605 -16.64 -11.58 -7.20
N GLU A 606 -15.93 -10.98 -8.17
CA GLU A 606 -16.27 -9.65 -8.71
C GLU A 606 -17.74 -9.54 -9.15
N LYS A 607 -18.30 -10.63 -9.71
CA LYS A 607 -19.72 -10.72 -10.05
C LYS A 607 -20.63 -10.62 -8.82
N GLN A 608 -20.19 -11.17 -7.69
CA GLN A 608 -20.94 -11.13 -6.44
C GLN A 608 -20.86 -9.74 -5.79
N ILE A 609 -19.71 -9.06 -5.86
CA ILE A 609 -19.54 -7.67 -5.42
C ILE A 609 -20.42 -6.72 -6.24
N ALA A 610 -20.38 -6.84 -7.58
CA ALA A 610 -21.22 -6.02 -8.46
C ALA A 610 -22.72 -6.24 -8.20
N ARG A 611 -23.11 -7.50 -7.95
CA ARG A 611 -24.47 -7.86 -7.59
C ARG A 611 -24.90 -7.26 -6.26
N GLU A 612 -24.07 -7.34 -5.22
CA GLU A 612 -24.38 -6.75 -3.92
C GLU A 612 -24.49 -5.23 -4.00
N ARG A 613 -23.58 -4.56 -4.73
CA ARG A 613 -23.66 -3.12 -4.97
C ARG A 613 -24.97 -2.73 -5.67
N PHE A 614 -25.41 -3.51 -6.66
CA PHE A 614 -26.68 -3.30 -7.34
C PHE A 614 -27.88 -3.54 -6.40
N GLN A 615 -27.84 -4.60 -5.58
CA GLN A 615 -28.86 -4.91 -4.58
C GLN A 615 -28.98 -3.85 -3.48
N ALA A 616 -27.88 -3.20 -3.09
CA ALA A 616 -27.89 -2.14 -2.10
C ALA A 616 -28.76 -0.92 -2.52
N VAL A 617 -28.99 -0.72 -3.82
CA VAL A 617 -29.86 0.37 -4.32
C VAL A 617 -31.35 0.03 -4.15
N PHE A 618 -31.72 -1.25 -4.10
CA PHE A 618 -33.13 -1.65 -4.04
C PHE A 618 -33.82 -1.22 -2.74
N SER A 619 -33.13 -1.31 -1.59
CA SER A 619 -33.72 -0.92 -0.30
C SER A 619 -34.16 0.54 -0.33
N LYS A 620 -33.34 1.42 -0.90
CA LYS A 620 -33.66 2.84 -1.08
C LYS A 620 -34.92 3.02 -1.94
N ILE A 621 -34.98 2.35 -3.09
CA ILE A 621 -36.13 2.44 -4.01
C ILE A 621 -37.41 1.92 -3.35
N SER A 622 -37.31 0.78 -2.64
CA SER A 622 -38.42 0.20 -1.89
C SER A 622 -38.92 1.17 -0.82
N ASP A 623 -38.03 1.75 -0.03
CA ASP A 623 -38.37 2.71 1.02
C ASP A 623 -39.06 3.96 0.46
N GLU A 624 -38.60 4.47 -0.69
CA GLU A 624 -39.23 5.61 -1.38
C GLU A 624 -40.66 5.29 -1.84
N CYS A 625 -40.87 4.11 -2.44
CA CYS A 625 -42.20 3.64 -2.82
C CYS A 625 -43.12 3.49 -1.60
N LEU A 626 -42.64 2.92 -0.49
CA LEU A 626 -43.41 2.81 0.75
C LEU A 626 -43.69 4.17 1.38
N GLN A 627 -42.74 5.11 1.29
CA GLN A 627 -42.92 6.46 1.79
C GLN A 627 -44.06 7.18 1.06
N TYR A 628 -44.20 6.98 -0.26
CA TYR A 628 -45.33 7.52 -1.01
C TYR A 628 -46.68 7.03 -0.47
N LEU A 629 -46.81 5.74 -0.11
CA LEU A 629 -48.03 5.22 0.50
C LEU A 629 -48.29 5.87 1.87
N ARG A 630 -47.24 6.03 2.69
CA ARG A 630 -47.34 6.70 4.01
C ARG A 630 -47.75 8.16 3.90
N ASP A 631 -47.19 8.89 2.95
CA ASP A 631 -47.51 10.31 2.70
C ASP A 631 -48.97 10.49 2.26
N ASN A 632 -49.54 9.49 1.58
CA ASN A 632 -50.96 9.42 1.22
C ASN A 632 -51.84 8.80 2.33
N GLN A 633 -51.32 8.65 3.56
CA GLN A 633 -52.04 8.16 4.73
C GLN A 633 -52.66 6.76 4.55
N MET A 634 -52.01 5.90 3.78
CA MET A 634 -52.46 4.52 3.60
C MET A 634 -52.39 3.73 4.92
N PRO A 635 -53.35 2.80 5.17
CA PRO A 635 -53.32 1.92 6.34
C PRO A 635 -52.00 1.14 6.46
N ALA A 636 -51.54 0.90 7.68
CA ALA A 636 -50.29 0.20 7.94
C ALA A 636 -50.24 -1.22 7.33
N GLU A 637 -51.39 -1.91 7.30
CA GLU A 637 -51.56 -3.21 6.64
C GLU A 637 -51.35 -3.14 5.12
N ALA A 638 -51.81 -2.07 4.46
CA ALA A 638 -51.61 -1.87 3.02
C ALA A 638 -50.15 -1.52 2.69
N VAL A 639 -49.50 -0.71 3.53
CA VAL A 639 -48.05 -0.42 3.41
C VAL A 639 -47.25 -1.72 3.55
N LYS A 640 -47.58 -2.54 4.55
CA LYS A 640 -46.92 -3.83 4.76
C LYS A 640 -47.16 -4.79 3.59
N TRP A 641 -48.39 -4.87 3.08
CA TRP A 641 -48.71 -5.75 1.95
C TRP A 641 -47.90 -5.39 0.71
N PHE A 642 -47.76 -4.10 0.42
CA PHE A 642 -46.98 -3.65 -0.73
C PHE A 642 -45.47 -3.89 -0.53
N ASP A 643 -44.95 -3.73 0.69
CA ASP A 643 -43.58 -4.12 1.02
C ASP A 643 -43.35 -5.63 0.78
N ASP A 644 -44.25 -6.48 1.30
CA ASP A 644 -44.18 -7.92 1.09
C ASP A 644 -44.19 -8.27 -0.42
N ASN A 645 -45.07 -7.64 -1.21
CA ASN A 645 -45.11 -7.82 -2.67
C ASN A 645 -43.78 -7.40 -3.35
N LEU A 646 -43.24 -6.22 -3.01
CA LEU A 646 -41.98 -5.71 -3.54
C LEU A 646 -40.81 -6.65 -3.23
N GLN A 647 -40.63 -7.00 -1.95
CA GLN A 647 -39.52 -7.82 -1.47
C GLN A 647 -39.60 -9.28 -1.94
N TYR A 648 -40.81 -9.79 -2.16
CA TYR A 648 -41.01 -11.16 -2.62
C TYR A 648 -40.73 -11.32 -4.11
N ASN A 649 -41.24 -10.39 -4.92
CA ASN A 649 -41.27 -10.55 -6.38
C ASN A 649 -40.08 -9.91 -7.09
N THR A 650 -39.50 -8.83 -6.54
CA THR A 650 -38.50 -8.03 -7.25
C THR A 650 -37.07 -8.51 -7.01
N PRO A 651 -36.55 -8.56 -5.76
CA PRO A 651 -35.22 -9.09 -5.48
C PRO A 651 -35.06 -10.57 -5.85
N GLY A 652 -33.83 -10.99 -6.15
CA GLY A 652 -33.49 -12.38 -6.46
C GLY A 652 -33.24 -12.62 -7.95
N GLY A 653 -33.20 -13.90 -8.37
CA GLY A 653 -32.84 -14.26 -9.74
C GLY A 653 -31.41 -13.84 -10.13
N LYS A 654 -31.11 -13.74 -11.43
CA LYS A 654 -29.76 -13.37 -11.92
C LYS A 654 -29.51 -11.86 -11.98
N LEU A 655 -30.57 -11.03 -11.97
CA LEU A 655 -30.51 -9.55 -12.10
C LEU A 655 -29.78 -9.06 -13.36
N ASN A 656 -29.68 -9.91 -14.39
CA ASN A 656 -28.89 -9.61 -15.58
C ASN A 656 -29.46 -8.43 -16.37
N ARG A 657 -30.78 -8.23 -16.37
CA ARG A 657 -31.42 -7.16 -17.15
C ARG A 657 -31.11 -5.81 -16.54
N GLY A 658 -31.34 -5.67 -15.23
CA GLY A 658 -31.05 -4.46 -14.48
C GLY A 658 -29.56 -4.12 -14.46
N MET A 659 -28.68 -5.09 -14.18
CA MET A 659 -27.23 -4.87 -14.19
C MET A 659 -26.70 -4.49 -15.58
N SER A 660 -27.34 -4.96 -16.67
CA SER A 660 -26.88 -4.62 -18.02
C SER A 660 -27.09 -3.14 -18.37
N VAL A 661 -28.00 -2.42 -17.70
CA VAL A 661 -28.11 -0.95 -17.84
C VAL A 661 -26.83 -0.27 -17.36
N VAL A 662 -26.34 -0.69 -16.19
CA VAL A 662 -25.11 -0.19 -15.57
C VAL A 662 -23.89 -0.53 -16.43
N ASP A 663 -23.76 -1.80 -16.83
CA ASP A 663 -22.67 -2.26 -17.72
C ASP A 663 -22.66 -1.46 -19.02
N THR A 664 -23.82 -1.28 -19.65
CA THR A 664 -23.95 -0.57 -20.93
C THR A 664 -23.60 0.90 -20.78
N TYR A 665 -24.11 1.58 -19.76
CA TYR A 665 -23.82 2.98 -19.53
C TYR A 665 -22.32 3.23 -19.27
N ALA A 666 -21.66 2.36 -18.49
CA ALA A 666 -20.21 2.42 -18.27
C ALA A 666 -19.42 2.26 -19.58
N ILE A 667 -19.81 1.31 -20.44
CA ILE A 667 -19.18 1.11 -21.75
C ILE A 667 -19.37 2.33 -22.66
N LEU A 668 -20.59 2.88 -22.74
CA LEU A 668 -20.88 4.05 -23.57
C LEU A 668 -20.11 5.31 -23.10
N LYS A 669 -19.94 5.48 -21.78
CA LYS A 669 -19.11 6.55 -21.21
C LYS A 669 -17.61 6.34 -21.39
N GLY A 670 -17.15 5.10 -21.55
CA GLY A 670 -15.74 4.76 -21.76
C GLY A 670 -14.90 4.67 -20.48
N GLY A 671 -15.51 4.32 -19.34
CA GLY A 671 -14.76 4.21 -18.06
C GLY A 671 -15.62 3.91 -16.83
N GLU A 672 -15.00 4.07 -15.65
CA GLU A 672 -15.66 3.93 -14.36
C GLU A 672 -16.72 5.01 -14.13
N LEU A 673 -17.85 4.60 -13.53
CA LEU A 673 -18.95 5.49 -13.18
C LEU A 673 -18.70 6.14 -11.82
N SER A 674 -19.00 7.44 -11.70
CA SER A 674 -19.12 8.07 -10.38
C SER A 674 -20.28 7.44 -9.58
N ASP A 675 -20.27 7.57 -8.26
CA ASP A 675 -21.35 6.98 -7.43
C ASP A 675 -22.74 7.50 -7.80
N ALA A 676 -22.86 8.78 -8.14
CA ALA A 676 -24.13 9.39 -8.56
C ALA A 676 -24.61 8.86 -9.92
N GLU A 677 -23.68 8.63 -10.85
CA GLU A 677 -23.98 8.04 -12.17
C GLU A 677 -24.35 6.57 -12.05
N TYR A 678 -23.59 5.82 -11.25
CA TYR A 678 -23.89 4.42 -10.95
C TYR A 678 -25.27 4.28 -10.32
N GLU A 679 -25.59 5.11 -9.33
CA GLU A 679 -26.88 5.08 -8.64
C GLU A 679 -28.04 5.33 -9.61
N LYS A 680 -27.95 6.34 -10.47
CA LYS A 680 -28.97 6.58 -11.52
C LYS A 680 -29.12 5.40 -12.48
N ALA A 681 -28.01 4.85 -12.98
CA ALA A 681 -28.05 3.69 -13.87
C ALA A 681 -28.67 2.47 -13.17
N ALA A 682 -28.34 2.26 -11.89
CA ALA A 682 -28.88 1.19 -11.08
C ALA A 682 -30.39 1.36 -10.80
N ILE A 683 -30.88 2.59 -10.57
CA ILE A 683 -32.30 2.87 -10.42
C ILE A 683 -33.08 2.53 -11.70
N LEU A 684 -32.58 2.91 -12.87
CA LEU A 684 -33.17 2.47 -14.15
C LEU A 684 -33.13 0.95 -14.30
N GLY A 685 -32.02 0.32 -13.90
CA GLY A 685 -31.91 -1.13 -13.86
C GLY A 685 -32.98 -1.79 -12.99
N TRP A 686 -33.26 -1.24 -11.80
CA TRP A 686 -34.33 -1.73 -10.92
C TRP A 686 -35.73 -1.48 -11.47
N CYS A 687 -35.94 -0.43 -12.27
CA CYS A 687 -37.19 -0.25 -13.00
C CYS A 687 -37.44 -1.41 -13.99
N ILE A 688 -36.38 -1.94 -14.63
CA ILE A 688 -36.51 -3.14 -15.47
C ILE A 688 -36.81 -4.39 -14.62
N GLU A 689 -36.16 -4.55 -13.46
CA GLU A 689 -36.41 -5.70 -12.60
C GLU A 689 -37.81 -5.68 -11.97
N LEU A 690 -38.38 -4.48 -11.71
CA LEU A 690 -39.80 -4.31 -11.36
C LEU A 690 -40.72 -4.68 -12.51
N LEU A 691 -40.39 -4.25 -13.73
CA LEU A 691 -41.14 -4.66 -14.93
C LEU A 691 -41.08 -6.19 -15.11
N GLN A 692 -39.93 -6.80 -14.82
CA GLN A 692 -39.81 -8.25 -14.79
C GLN A 692 -40.75 -8.87 -13.78
N ALA A 693 -40.77 -8.34 -12.56
CA ALA A 693 -41.58 -8.86 -11.47
C ALA A 693 -43.07 -8.79 -11.82
N TYR A 694 -43.52 -7.68 -12.43
CA TYR A 694 -44.85 -7.54 -13.00
C TYR A 694 -45.18 -8.67 -13.99
N PHE A 695 -44.36 -8.84 -15.04
CA PHE A 695 -44.61 -9.87 -16.04
C PHE A 695 -44.60 -11.28 -15.45
N LEU A 696 -43.67 -11.57 -14.53
CA LEU A 696 -43.59 -12.89 -13.90
C LEU A 696 -44.80 -13.20 -13.02
N VAL A 697 -45.28 -12.25 -12.22
CA VAL A 697 -46.46 -12.48 -11.38
C VAL A 697 -47.69 -12.72 -12.25
N ALA A 698 -47.87 -11.94 -13.32
CA ALA A 698 -48.99 -12.12 -14.25
C ALA A 698 -48.88 -13.46 -15.02
N ASP A 699 -47.72 -13.78 -15.58
CA ASP A 699 -47.46 -15.01 -16.34
C ASP A 699 -47.61 -16.25 -15.46
N ASP A 700 -47.10 -16.23 -14.21
CA ASP A 700 -47.25 -17.32 -13.25
C ASP A 700 -48.73 -17.64 -12.97
N MET A 701 -49.60 -16.64 -12.96
CA MET A 701 -51.05 -16.83 -12.79
C MET A 701 -51.70 -17.41 -14.04
N MET A 702 -51.33 -16.93 -15.22
CA MET A 702 -51.88 -17.38 -16.50
C MET A 702 -51.50 -18.84 -16.80
N ASP A 703 -50.25 -19.21 -16.50
CA ASP A 703 -49.69 -20.55 -16.71
C ASP A 703 -49.96 -21.51 -15.53
N GLY A 704 -50.60 -21.04 -14.45
CA GLY A 704 -50.82 -21.87 -13.26
C GLY A 704 -49.53 -22.39 -12.60
N SER A 705 -48.41 -21.68 -12.79
CA SER A 705 -47.06 -22.07 -12.36
C SER A 705 -46.96 -22.32 -10.84
N ILE A 706 -46.17 -23.32 -10.44
CA ILE A 706 -46.06 -23.73 -9.02
C ILE A 706 -44.97 -22.95 -8.29
N THR A 707 -43.79 -22.80 -8.91
CA THR A 707 -42.62 -22.18 -8.27
C THR A 707 -41.89 -21.22 -9.19
N ARG A 708 -41.39 -20.11 -8.62
CA ARG A 708 -40.54 -19.12 -9.29
C ARG A 708 -39.35 -18.78 -8.39
N ARG A 709 -38.14 -18.72 -8.96
CA ARG A 709 -36.89 -18.40 -8.23
C ARG A 709 -36.65 -19.29 -6.97
N GLY A 710 -37.11 -20.54 -7.01
CA GLY A 710 -36.97 -21.50 -5.90
C GLY A 710 -37.99 -21.34 -4.77
N GLN A 711 -39.03 -20.51 -4.96
CA GLN A 711 -40.10 -20.28 -3.99
C GLN A 711 -41.48 -20.46 -4.65
N PRO A 712 -42.58 -20.66 -3.89
CA PRO A 712 -43.92 -20.71 -4.47
C PRO A 712 -44.26 -19.41 -5.22
N CYS A 713 -44.91 -19.50 -6.38
CA CYS A 713 -45.36 -18.30 -7.10
C CYS A 713 -46.25 -17.41 -6.21
N TRP A 714 -46.20 -16.08 -6.38
CA TRP A 714 -46.83 -15.13 -5.45
C TRP A 714 -48.33 -15.41 -5.22
N TYR A 715 -49.08 -15.69 -6.28
CA TYR A 715 -50.51 -16.02 -6.19
C TYR A 715 -50.83 -17.31 -5.41
N ARG A 716 -49.83 -18.18 -5.19
CA ARG A 716 -49.93 -19.41 -4.37
C ARG A 716 -49.60 -19.17 -2.90
N GLN A 717 -49.08 -18.00 -2.52
CA GLN A 717 -48.85 -17.68 -1.11
C GLN A 717 -50.17 -17.65 -0.33
N PRO A 718 -50.16 -18.03 0.96
CA PRO A 718 -51.35 -17.96 1.78
C PRO A 718 -51.98 -16.57 1.72
N GLN A 719 -53.28 -16.51 1.47
CA GLN A 719 -54.09 -15.28 1.43
C GLN A 719 -53.92 -14.39 0.19
N VAL A 720 -52.99 -14.66 -0.73
CA VAL A 720 -52.81 -13.84 -1.95
C VAL A 720 -53.85 -14.18 -3.02
N GLY A 721 -53.81 -15.40 -3.59
CA GLY A 721 -54.76 -15.81 -4.63
C GLY A 721 -54.87 -14.77 -5.77
N ASN A 722 -56.10 -14.35 -6.10
CA ASN A 722 -56.34 -13.36 -7.16
C ASN A 722 -55.89 -11.93 -6.82
N ILE A 723 -55.51 -11.62 -5.58
CA ILE A 723 -54.93 -10.32 -5.22
C ILE A 723 -53.62 -10.08 -5.99
N ALA A 724 -52.94 -11.14 -6.37
CA ALA A 724 -51.74 -11.09 -7.20
C ALA A 724 -51.92 -10.30 -8.52
N ILE A 725 -53.15 -10.20 -9.05
CA ILE A 725 -53.45 -9.37 -10.24
C ILE A 725 -53.19 -7.89 -9.94
N ASN A 726 -53.75 -7.39 -8.82
CA ASN A 726 -53.53 -6.02 -8.40
C ASN A 726 -52.06 -5.80 -8.01
N ASP A 727 -51.46 -6.79 -7.35
CA ASP A 727 -50.05 -6.72 -6.95
C ASP A 727 -49.11 -6.61 -8.15
N ALA A 728 -49.42 -7.30 -9.26
CA ALA A 728 -48.69 -7.13 -10.52
C ALA A 728 -48.79 -5.68 -11.02
N PHE A 729 -50.00 -5.10 -11.09
CA PHE A 729 -50.18 -3.71 -11.50
C PHE A 729 -49.49 -2.71 -10.57
N MET A 730 -49.43 -3.01 -9.27
CA MET A 730 -48.70 -2.20 -8.30
C MET A 730 -47.18 -2.21 -8.54
N LEU A 731 -46.61 -3.35 -8.95
CA LEU A 731 -45.20 -3.45 -9.33
C LEU A 731 -44.90 -2.63 -10.59
N GLU A 732 -45.79 -2.65 -11.58
CA GLU A 732 -45.67 -1.81 -12.78
C GLU A 732 -45.81 -0.32 -12.43
N ALA A 733 -46.84 0.05 -11.66
CA ALA A 733 -47.09 1.43 -11.27
C ALA A 733 -45.93 2.06 -10.47
N ALA A 734 -45.21 1.25 -9.68
CA ALA A 734 -44.02 1.68 -8.94
C ALA A 734 -42.94 2.24 -9.88
N ILE A 735 -42.77 1.67 -11.08
CA ILE A 735 -41.79 2.12 -12.07
C ILE A 735 -41.99 3.60 -12.39
N TYR A 736 -43.21 3.99 -12.74
CA TYR A 736 -43.51 5.36 -13.13
C TYR A 736 -43.40 6.34 -11.96
N HIS A 737 -43.64 5.88 -10.73
CA HIS A 737 -43.37 6.65 -9.52
C HIS A 737 -41.86 6.91 -9.34
N ILE A 738 -41.03 5.87 -9.47
CA ILE A 738 -39.57 5.95 -9.36
C ILE A 738 -39.00 6.84 -10.46
N LEU A 739 -39.43 6.66 -11.72
CA LEU A 739 -39.00 7.50 -12.84
C LEU A 739 -39.31 8.98 -12.59
N LYS A 740 -40.50 9.28 -12.08
CA LYS A 740 -40.90 10.65 -11.74
C LYS A 740 -40.07 11.24 -10.60
N LEU A 741 -39.69 10.43 -9.60
CA LEU A 741 -38.91 10.88 -8.46
C LEU A 741 -37.47 11.23 -8.86
N HIS A 742 -36.83 10.37 -9.64
CA HIS A 742 -35.39 10.45 -9.93
C HIS A 742 -35.05 11.14 -11.24
N PHE A 743 -35.93 11.04 -12.26
CA PHE A 743 -35.59 11.45 -13.63
C PHE A 743 -36.43 12.61 -14.16
N LYS A 744 -37.46 13.10 -13.45
CA LYS A 744 -38.32 14.19 -13.94
C LYS A 744 -37.59 15.47 -14.38
N LYS A 745 -36.40 15.72 -13.83
CA LYS A 745 -35.57 16.89 -14.18
C LYS A 745 -34.60 16.63 -15.34
N GLU A 746 -34.44 15.38 -15.76
CA GLU A 746 -33.56 15.01 -16.86
C GLU A 746 -34.23 15.32 -18.20
N SER A 747 -33.42 15.73 -19.17
CA SER A 747 -33.91 16.08 -20.52
C SER A 747 -34.57 14.90 -21.24
N TYR A 748 -34.12 13.68 -20.94
CA TYR A 748 -34.59 12.43 -21.54
C TYR A 748 -35.72 11.74 -20.76
N TYR A 749 -36.34 12.40 -19.76
CA TYR A 749 -37.42 11.80 -18.96
C TYR A 749 -38.61 11.32 -19.80
N GLY A 750 -39.00 12.10 -20.81
CA GLY A 750 -40.08 11.75 -21.74
C GLY A 750 -39.77 10.46 -22.49
N ASP A 751 -38.53 10.34 -22.98
CA ASP A 751 -38.07 9.16 -23.71
C ASP A 751 -38.09 7.89 -22.84
N LEU A 752 -37.75 8.01 -21.56
CA LEU A 752 -37.84 6.88 -20.62
C LEU A 752 -39.29 6.41 -20.44
N LEU A 753 -40.23 7.35 -20.23
CA LEU A 753 -41.64 7.00 -20.07
C LEU A 753 -42.21 6.33 -21.32
N GLU A 754 -41.94 6.91 -22.49
CA GLU A 754 -42.36 6.36 -23.77
C GLU A 754 -41.79 4.96 -24.01
N LEU A 755 -40.49 4.78 -23.74
CA LEU A 755 -39.82 3.49 -23.90
C LEU A 755 -40.39 2.42 -22.97
N PHE A 756 -40.65 2.72 -21.69
CA PHE A 756 -41.27 1.75 -20.79
C PHE A 756 -42.67 1.37 -21.26
N HIS A 757 -43.52 2.34 -21.63
CA HIS A 757 -44.87 2.05 -22.12
C HIS A 757 -44.87 1.22 -23.42
N ASP A 758 -44.04 1.61 -24.39
CA ASP A 758 -43.94 0.91 -25.68
C ASP A 758 -43.44 -0.53 -25.50
N ILE A 759 -42.41 -0.73 -24.68
CA ILE A 759 -41.88 -2.07 -24.42
C ILE A 759 -42.85 -2.92 -23.60
N THR A 760 -43.57 -2.34 -22.64
CA THR A 760 -44.62 -3.05 -21.90
C THR A 760 -45.69 -3.55 -22.87
N PHE A 761 -46.24 -2.66 -23.71
CA PHE A 761 -47.27 -3.03 -24.67
C PHE A 761 -46.79 -4.07 -25.68
N LYS A 762 -45.58 -3.92 -26.21
CA LYS A 762 -44.96 -4.93 -27.09
C LYS A 762 -44.87 -6.29 -26.40
N THR A 763 -44.46 -6.32 -25.13
CA THR A 763 -44.35 -7.57 -24.38
C THR A 763 -45.71 -8.23 -24.14
N GLU A 764 -46.74 -7.43 -23.84
CA GLU A 764 -48.12 -7.89 -23.72
C GLU A 764 -48.67 -8.45 -25.05
N LEU A 765 -48.31 -7.86 -26.19
CA LEU A 765 -48.66 -8.42 -27.51
C LEU A 765 -48.04 -9.80 -27.71
N GLY A 766 -46.77 -9.98 -27.32
CA GLY A 766 -46.11 -11.28 -27.34
C GLY A 766 -46.80 -12.29 -26.44
N GLN A 767 -47.16 -11.87 -25.22
CA GLN A 767 -47.92 -12.70 -24.27
C GLN A 767 -49.29 -13.10 -24.81
N LEU A 768 -50.02 -12.17 -25.45
CA LEU A 768 -51.31 -12.44 -26.07
C LEU A 768 -51.20 -13.52 -27.13
N VAL A 769 -50.20 -13.41 -28.02
CA VAL A 769 -49.98 -14.40 -29.09
C VAL A 769 -49.62 -15.77 -28.50
N ASP A 770 -48.82 -15.80 -27.44
CA ASP A 770 -48.45 -17.04 -26.73
C ASP A 770 -49.70 -17.76 -26.19
N LEU A 771 -50.52 -17.06 -25.40
CA LEU A 771 -51.71 -17.62 -24.75
C LEU A 771 -52.75 -18.15 -25.75
N ILE A 772 -53.02 -17.42 -26.84
CA ILE A 772 -54.03 -17.86 -27.83
C ILE A 772 -53.51 -18.97 -28.77
N THR A 773 -52.19 -19.14 -28.83
CA THR A 773 -51.55 -20.19 -29.65
C THR A 773 -51.44 -21.49 -28.86
N ALA A 774 -51.04 -21.41 -27.59
CA ALA A 774 -50.70 -22.52 -26.71
C ALA A 774 -51.72 -22.66 -25.55
N ASP A 775 -52.97 -22.99 -25.89
CA ASP A 775 -54.02 -23.23 -24.89
C ASP A 775 -53.71 -24.49 -24.06
N GLU A 776 -53.62 -24.36 -22.72
CA GLU A 776 -53.30 -25.47 -21.82
C GLU A 776 -54.43 -26.51 -21.70
N GLU A 777 -55.68 -26.12 -21.91
CA GLU A 777 -56.82 -27.05 -21.83
C GLU A 777 -57.06 -27.74 -23.18
N HIS A 778 -56.75 -27.07 -24.29
CA HIS A 778 -56.97 -27.57 -25.64
C HIS A 778 -55.72 -27.54 -26.52
N VAL A 779 -54.97 -28.67 -26.50
CA VAL A 779 -53.80 -28.88 -27.36
C VAL A 779 -54.19 -28.97 -28.84
N ASP A 780 -53.75 -27.99 -29.64
CA ASP A 780 -53.90 -27.94 -31.10
C ASP A 780 -52.59 -27.50 -31.78
N LEU A 781 -51.76 -28.47 -32.15
CA LEU A 781 -50.47 -28.22 -32.80
C LEU A 781 -50.60 -27.61 -34.20
N SER A 782 -51.78 -27.61 -34.83
CA SER A 782 -51.98 -26.94 -36.12
C SER A 782 -51.85 -25.42 -36.03
N LYS A 783 -51.98 -24.87 -34.81
CA LYS A 783 -51.76 -23.45 -34.55
C LYS A 783 -50.27 -23.10 -34.48
N PHE A 784 -49.35 -24.06 -34.36
CA PHE A 784 -47.94 -23.79 -34.14
C PHE A 784 -47.21 -23.54 -35.46
N SER A 785 -46.32 -22.55 -35.48
CA SER A 785 -45.50 -22.23 -36.65
C SER A 785 -44.26 -21.43 -36.22
N LEU A 786 -43.19 -21.51 -37.02
CA LEU A 786 -42.00 -20.68 -36.79
C LEU A 786 -42.31 -19.18 -36.86
N GLU A 787 -43.30 -18.78 -37.67
CA GLU A 787 -43.72 -17.38 -37.75
C GLU A 787 -44.32 -16.91 -36.42
N LYS A 788 -45.26 -17.67 -35.85
CA LYS A 788 -45.83 -17.33 -34.54
C LYS A 788 -44.80 -17.42 -33.41
N HIS A 789 -43.94 -18.43 -33.42
CA HIS A 789 -42.82 -18.52 -32.47
C HIS A 789 -41.95 -17.27 -32.55
N HIS A 790 -41.55 -16.85 -33.75
CA HIS A 790 -40.78 -15.62 -33.95
C HIS A 790 -41.50 -14.38 -33.39
N TYR A 791 -42.80 -14.20 -33.64
CA TYR A 791 -43.57 -13.11 -33.04
C TYR A 791 -43.58 -13.17 -31.51
N ILE A 792 -43.84 -14.35 -30.92
CA ILE A 792 -43.80 -14.52 -29.47
C ILE A 792 -42.42 -14.12 -28.94
N VAL A 793 -41.35 -14.64 -29.51
CA VAL A 793 -39.98 -14.41 -29.06
C VAL A 793 -39.57 -12.94 -29.14
N VAL A 794 -39.79 -12.30 -30.29
CA VAL A 794 -39.41 -10.90 -30.51
C VAL A 794 -40.10 -10.00 -29.50
N TYR A 795 -41.42 -10.17 -29.37
CA TYR A 795 -42.25 -9.28 -28.57
C TYR A 795 -42.20 -9.60 -27.07
N LYS A 796 -42.30 -10.88 -26.67
CA LYS A 796 -42.28 -11.31 -25.26
C LYS A 796 -40.88 -11.30 -24.64
N THR A 797 -39.83 -11.54 -25.43
CA THR A 797 -38.46 -11.72 -24.90
C THR A 797 -37.47 -10.65 -25.39
N ALA A 798 -37.35 -10.40 -26.70
CA ALA A 798 -36.23 -9.64 -27.25
C ALA A 798 -36.26 -8.15 -26.92
N PHE A 799 -37.40 -7.47 -27.16
CA PHE A 799 -37.55 -6.04 -26.85
C PHE A 799 -37.29 -5.73 -25.37
N TYR A 800 -37.92 -6.52 -24.50
CA TYR A 800 -37.84 -6.33 -23.06
C TYR A 800 -36.48 -6.74 -22.46
N SER A 801 -35.88 -7.85 -22.89
CA SER A 801 -34.68 -8.40 -22.24
C SER A 801 -33.36 -7.90 -22.83
N PHE A 802 -33.35 -7.47 -24.09
CA PHE A 802 -32.13 -7.08 -24.81
C PHE A 802 -32.15 -5.61 -25.22
N TYR A 803 -33.21 -5.14 -25.86
CA TYR A 803 -33.27 -3.76 -26.33
C TYR A 803 -33.47 -2.74 -25.21
N LEU A 804 -34.46 -2.94 -24.33
CA LEU A 804 -34.79 -2.00 -23.25
C LEU A 804 -33.57 -1.62 -22.37
N PRO A 805 -32.75 -2.57 -21.86
CA PRO A 805 -31.59 -2.20 -21.04
C PRO A 805 -30.57 -1.32 -21.76
N VAL A 806 -30.37 -1.55 -23.07
CA VAL A 806 -29.42 -0.78 -23.88
C VAL A 806 -29.99 0.59 -24.22
N ALA A 807 -31.26 0.65 -24.63
CA ALA A 807 -31.92 1.90 -24.99
C ALA A 807 -32.03 2.88 -23.80
N LEU A 808 -32.30 2.40 -22.58
CA LEU A 808 -32.27 3.24 -21.37
C LEU A 808 -30.88 3.86 -21.13
N ALA A 809 -29.82 3.05 -21.29
CA ALA A 809 -28.45 3.52 -21.15
C ALA A 809 -28.04 4.49 -22.26
N MET A 810 -28.55 4.30 -23.49
CA MET A 810 -28.36 5.23 -24.62
C MET A 810 -28.96 6.60 -24.33
N TYR A 811 -30.23 6.67 -23.91
CA TYR A 811 -30.87 7.93 -23.51
C TYR A 811 -30.10 8.61 -22.37
N MET A 812 -29.69 7.85 -21.36
CA MET A 812 -28.89 8.37 -20.25
C MET A 812 -27.50 8.87 -20.70
N ALA A 813 -26.92 8.29 -21.75
CA ALA A 813 -25.67 8.74 -22.37
C ALA A 813 -25.83 9.94 -23.32
N GLY A 814 -27.07 10.40 -23.56
CA GLY A 814 -27.39 11.48 -24.49
C GLY A 814 -27.45 11.05 -25.95
N LEU A 815 -27.61 9.75 -26.21
CA LEU A 815 -27.76 9.17 -27.54
C LEU A 815 -29.25 8.98 -27.82
N SER A 816 -29.92 10.03 -28.30
CA SER A 816 -31.36 10.02 -28.61
C SER A 816 -31.67 9.95 -30.11
N ASP A 817 -30.66 9.75 -30.96
CA ASP A 817 -30.83 9.68 -32.40
C ASP A 817 -31.56 8.39 -32.82
N GLU A 818 -32.66 8.54 -33.56
CA GLU A 818 -33.54 7.43 -33.96
C GLU A 818 -32.80 6.37 -34.78
N LYS A 819 -31.83 6.78 -35.62
CA LYS A 819 -31.03 5.83 -36.41
C LYS A 819 -30.09 5.01 -35.53
N GLN A 820 -29.54 5.59 -34.45
CA GLN A 820 -28.74 4.84 -33.48
C GLN A 820 -29.59 3.80 -32.75
N HIS A 821 -30.81 4.16 -32.34
CA HIS A 821 -31.75 3.23 -31.73
C HIS A 821 -32.18 2.12 -32.69
N GLN A 822 -32.39 2.44 -33.96
CA GLN A 822 -32.68 1.44 -34.99
C GLN A 822 -31.49 0.49 -35.20
N ASN A 823 -30.27 1.00 -35.25
CA ASN A 823 -29.07 0.15 -35.33
C ASN A 823 -28.95 -0.79 -34.11
N ALA A 824 -29.33 -0.32 -32.92
CA ALA A 824 -29.36 -1.16 -31.73
C ALA A 824 -30.43 -2.26 -31.83
N LEU A 825 -31.63 -1.94 -32.35
CA LEU A 825 -32.68 -2.93 -32.61
C LEU A 825 -32.23 -4.01 -33.60
N ASP A 826 -31.61 -3.59 -34.71
CA ASP A 826 -31.16 -4.49 -35.78
C ASP A 826 -30.18 -5.56 -35.27
N VAL A 827 -29.44 -5.28 -34.19
CA VAL A 827 -28.54 -6.24 -33.53
C VAL A 827 -29.22 -6.99 -32.38
N LEU A 828 -29.94 -6.28 -31.51
CA LEU A 828 -30.43 -6.82 -30.24
C LEU A 828 -31.67 -7.71 -30.42
N ILE A 829 -32.50 -7.46 -31.43
CA ILE A 829 -33.67 -8.31 -31.71
C ILE A 829 -33.23 -9.71 -32.18
N PRO A 830 -32.36 -9.87 -33.20
CA PRO A 830 -31.83 -11.18 -33.57
C PRO A 830 -31.08 -11.88 -32.43
N LEU A 831 -30.41 -11.13 -31.55
CA LEU A 831 -29.73 -11.69 -30.38
C LEU A 831 -30.72 -12.25 -29.35
N GLY A 832 -31.83 -11.54 -29.11
CA GLY A 832 -32.92 -12.02 -28.27
C GLY A 832 -33.61 -13.26 -28.85
N GLU A 833 -33.76 -13.31 -30.17
CA GLU A 833 -34.27 -14.51 -30.86
C GLU A 833 -33.37 -15.72 -30.66
N TYR A 834 -32.07 -15.55 -30.90
CA TYR A 834 -31.09 -16.61 -30.68
C TYR A 834 -31.11 -17.08 -29.22
N PHE A 835 -31.20 -16.15 -28.26
CA PHE A 835 -31.30 -16.48 -26.84
C PHE A 835 -32.53 -17.36 -26.52
N GLN A 836 -33.70 -17.03 -27.04
CA GLN A 836 -34.91 -17.82 -26.77
C GLN A 836 -34.87 -19.19 -27.48
N VAL A 837 -34.36 -19.27 -28.71
CA VAL A 837 -34.17 -20.56 -29.41
C VAL A 837 -33.21 -21.46 -28.64
N GLN A 838 -32.14 -20.90 -28.07
CA GLN A 838 -31.23 -21.63 -27.18
C GLN A 838 -31.93 -22.08 -25.89
N ASP A 839 -32.75 -21.22 -25.26
CA ASP A 839 -33.49 -21.59 -24.05
C ASP A 839 -34.53 -22.71 -24.34
N ASP A 840 -35.25 -22.65 -25.47
CA ASP A 840 -36.19 -23.71 -25.92
C ASP A 840 -35.48 -25.05 -26.18
N TYR A 841 -34.28 -25.01 -26.77
CA TYR A 841 -33.43 -26.19 -26.97
C TYR A 841 -32.97 -26.77 -25.63
N LEU A 842 -32.48 -25.91 -24.73
CA LEU A 842 -32.02 -26.33 -23.41
C LEU A 842 -33.17 -26.85 -22.54
N ASP A 843 -34.40 -26.36 -22.69
CA ASP A 843 -35.57 -26.89 -21.99
C ASP A 843 -35.87 -28.35 -22.39
N ALA A 844 -35.80 -28.64 -23.69
CA ALA A 844 -36.03 -29.98 -24.22
C ALA A 844 -34.88 -30.96 -23.89
N PHE A 845 -33.62 -30.54 -24.09
CA PHE A 845 -32.44 -31.42 -24.08
C PHE A 845 -31.47 -31.22 -22.91
N GLY A 846 -31.56 -30.10 -22.19
CA GLY A 846 -30.69 -29.78 -21.07
C GLY A 846 -30.98 -30.66 -19.85
N LYS A 847 -29.94 -30.99 -19.09
CA LYS A 847 -30.12 -31.70 -17.81
C LYS A 847 -30.69 -30.73 -16.76
N PRO A 848 -31.57 -31.16 -15.84
CA PRO A 848 -32.13 -30.31 -14.78
C PRO A 848 -31.05 -29.54 -14.00
N GLU A 849 -29.88 -30.16 -13.78
CA GLU A 849 -28.74 -29.57 -13.10
C GLU A 849 -28.08 -28.42 -13.90
N GLN A 850 -28.20 -28.44 -15.24
CA GLN A 850 -27.64 -27.44 -16.15
C GLN A 850 -28.61 -26.25 -16.37
N ILE A 851 -29.91 -26.51 -16.45
CA ILE A 851 -30.91 -25.47 -16.74
C ILE A 851 -31.41 -24.76 -15.47
N GLY A 852 -31.28 -25.38 -14.29
CA GLY A 852 -31.71 -24.83 -13.00
C GLY A 852 -33.23 -24.84 -12.77
N LYS A 853 -33.96 -25.54 -13.65
CA LYS A 853 -35.40 -25.88 -13.55
C LYS A 853 -35.60 -27.28 -14.13
N ILE A 854 -36.79 -27.86 -13.98
CA ILE A 854 -37.17 -28.99 -14.85
C ILE A 854 -37.71 -28.35 -16.13
N GLY A 855 -37.25 -28.80 -17.29
CA GLY A 855 -37.78 -28.30 -18.56
C GLY A 855 -39.17 -28.88 -18.81
N THR A 856 -40.17 -28.01 -18.94
CA THR A 856 -41.59 -28.35 -18.97
C THR A 856 -42.28 -27.87 -20.24
N ASP A 857 -41.57 -27.26 -21.21
CA ASP A 857 -42.20 -26.65 -22.39
C ASP A 857 -43.05 -27.64 -23.20
N ILE A 858 -42.64 -28.91 -23.23
CA ILE A 858 -43.39 -30.01 -23.87
C ILE A 858 -44.68 -30.32 -23.13
N GLU A 859 -44.66 -30.32 -21.79
CA GLU A 859 -45.80 -30.66 -20.93
C GLU A 859 -46.80 -29.48 -20.85
N ASP A 860 -46.28 -28.25 -20.87
CA ASP A 860 -47.02 -26.99 -20.76
C ASP A 860 -47.57 -26.51 -22.12
N ASN A 861 -47.51 -27.35 -23.15
CA ASN A 861 -48.00 -27.05 -24.50
C ASN A 861 -47.39 -25.77 -25.11
N LYS A 862 -46.14 -25.42 -24.79
CA LYS A 862 -45.53 -24.18 -25.29
C LYS A 862 -45.19 -24.29 -26.78
N CYS A 863 -45.41 -23.20 -27.54
CA CYS A 863 -45.06 -23.11 -28.95
C CYS A 863 -43.54 -22.88 -29.13
N SER A 864 -42.72 -23.86 -28.73
CA SER A 864 -41.25 -23.76 -28.76
C SER A 864 -40.65 -23.93 -30.17
N TRP A 865 -39.40 -23.50 -30.34
CA TRP A 865 -38.65 -23.71 -31.58
C TRP A 865 -38.55 -25.20 -31.94
N CYS A 866 -38.27 -26.06 -30.95
CA CYS A 866 -38.10 -27.51 -31.13
C CYS A 866 -39.35 -28.17 -31.75
N VAL A 867 -40.55 -27.86 -31.24
CA VAL A 867 -41.79 -28.44 -31.78
C VAL A 867 -42.11 -27.88 -33.16
N CYS A 868 -41.83 -26.60 -33.41
CA CYS A 868 -42.05 -25.99 -34.73
C CYS A 868 -41.18 -26.64 -35.82
N ILE A 869 -39.91 -26.93 -35.51
CA ILE A 869 -39.02 -27.66 -36.43
C ILE A 869 -39.48 -29.12 -36.57
N ALA A 870 -39.86 -29.77 -35.48
CA ALA A 870 -40.36 -31.15 -35.53
C ALA A 870 -41.61 -31.27 -36.42
N LEU A 871 -42.55 -30.34 -36.33
CA LEU A 871 -43.76 -30.29 -37.18
C LEU A 871 -43.44 -30.12 -38.68
N GLN A 872 -42.33 -29.46 -39.02
CA GLN A 872 -41.89 -29.31 -40.41
C GLN A 872 -41.21 -30.57 -40.97
N LEU A 873 -40.56 -31.35 -40.11
CA LEU A 873 -39.77 -32.52 -40.51
C LEU A 873 -40.53 -33.85 -40.37
N ALA A 874 -41.52 -33.92 -39.48
CA ALA A 874 -42.23 -35.14 -39.15
C ALA A 874 -42.99 -35.72 -40.36
N ASN A 875 -42.83 -37.03 -40.57
CA ASN A 875 -43.72 -37.78 -41.46
C ASN A 875 -45.09 -38.02 -40.81
N GLN A 876 -46.01 -38.70 -41.49
CA GLN A 876 -47.38 -38.89 -41.01
C GLN A 876 -47.47 -39.64 -39.66
N ASP A 877 -46.63 -40.65 -39.43
CA ASP A 877 -46.63 -41.42 -38.19
C ASP A 877 -45.99 -40.63 -37.05
N GLN A 878 -44.88 -39.94 -37.33
CA GLN A 878 -44.22 -39.04 -36.37
C GLN A 878 -45.10 -37.86 -35.99
N ARG A 879 -45.89 -37.33 -36.94
CA ARG A 879 -46.87 -36.27 -36.68
C ARG A 879 -47.94 -36.75 -35.72
N LYS A 880 -48.45 -37.96 -35.90
CA LYS A 880 -49.40 -38.56 -34.96
C LYS A 880 -48.81 -38.69 -33.56
N THR A 881 -47.53 -39.08 -33.46
CA THR A 881 -46.82 -39.13 -32.16
C THR A 881 -46.75 -37.76 -31.49
N LEU A 882 -46.52 -36.68 -32.23
CA LEU A 882 -46.59 -35.30 -31.70
C LEU A 882 -48.00 -34.98 -31.17
N ASP A 883 -49.03 -35.20 -31.99
CA ASP A 883 -50.42 -34.86 -31.64
C ASP A 883 -50.92 -35.66 -30.41
N ASP A 884 -50.49 -36.92 -30.26
CA ASP A 884 -50.91 -37.79 -29.16
C ASP A 884 -50.18 -37.48 -27.82
N ASN A 885 -48.95 -36.94 -27.87
CA ASN A 885 -48.07 -36.87 -26.69
C ASN A 885 -47.61 -35.45 -26.27
N TYR A 886 -47.65 -34.45 -27.16
CA TYR A 886 -47.27 -33.07 -26.81
C TYR A 886 -48.37 -32.38 -25.97
N GLY A 887 -47.99 -31.48 -25.07
CA GLY A 887 -48.93 -30.72 -24.22
C GLY A 887 -49.69 -31.58 -23.22
N ARG A 888 -49.13 -32.74 -22.84
CA ARG A 888 -49.71 -33.63 -21.85
C ARG A 888 -48.91 -33.51 -20.56
N LYS A 889 -49.58 -33.26 -19.44
CA LYS A 889 -48.99 -33.22 -18.08
C LYS A 889 -48.62 -34.63 -17.59
N ASN A 890 -47.83 -35.36 -18.39
CA ASN A 890 -47.34 -36.72 -18.15
C ASN A 890 -45.87 -36.83 -18.63
N PRO A 891 -44.91 -37.05 -17.71
CA PRO A 891 -43.49 -37.17 -18.03
C PRO A 891 -43.15 -38.27 -19.04
N GLU A 892 -43.92 -39.37 -19.08
CA GLU A 892 -43.71 -40.49 -20.01
C GLU A 892 -44.02 -40.07 -21.45
N GLN A 893 -45.02 -39.20 -21.63
CA GLN A 893 -45.37 -38.65 -22.94
C GLN A 893 -44.35 -37.61 -23.39
N ALA A 894 -43.87 -36.77 -22.47
CA ALA A 894 -42.77 -35.87 -22.73
C ALA A 894 -41.48 -36.62 -23.15
N SER A 895 -41.19 -37.77 -22.53
CA SER A 895 -40.06 -38.62 -22.92
C SER A 895 -40.16 -39.11 -24.37
N LYS A 896 -41.36 -39.52 -24.82
CA LYS A 896 -41.59 -39.92 -26.22
C LYS A 896 -41.37 -38.79 -27.21
N ILE A 897 -41.73 -37.57 -26.84
CA ILE A 897 -41.46 -36.38 -27.67
C ILE A 897 -39.94 -36.13 -27.75
N LYS A 898 -39.21 -36.27 -26.64
CA LYS A 898 -37.74 -36.12 -26.64
C LYS A 898 -37.04 -37.19 -27.48
N GLU A 899 -37.51 -38.43 -27.43
CA GLU A 899 -37.06 -39.51 -28.33
C GLU A 899 -37.32 -39.15 -29.80
N LEU A 900 -38.52 -38.66 -30.12
CA LEU A 900 -38.85 -38.21 -31.47
C LEU A 900 -37.97 -37.03 -31.92
N TYR A 901 -37.66 -36.07 -31.04
CA TYR A 901 -36.74 -34.99 -31.37
C TYR A 901 -35.33 -35.50 -31.68
N ALA A 902 -34.88 -36.57 -31.02
CA ALA A 902 -33.62 -37.23 -31.35
C ALA A 902 -33.67 -37.92 -32.72
N GLU A 903 -34.78 -38.61 -33.05
CA GLU A 903 -35.00 -39.21 -34.38
C GLU A 903 -35.00 -38.17 -35.51
N LEU A 904 -35.58 -36.99 -35.27
CA LEU A 904 -35.64 -35.89 -36.23
C LEU A 904 -34.34 -35.06 -36.29
N ALA A 905 -33.31 -35.45 -35.53
CA ALA A 905 -32.03 -34.75 -35.43
C ALA A 905 -32.17 -33.25 -35.12
N ILE A 906 -33.09 -32.89 -34.23
CA ILE A 906 -33.34 -31.49 -33.83
C ILE A 906 -32.07 -30.83 -33.25
N GLU A 907 -31.24 -31.60 -32.54
CA GLU A 907 -29.94 -31.12 -32.03
C GLU A 907 -29.00 -30.66 -33.16
N ASP A 908 -28.92 -31.39 -34.28
CA ASP A 908 -28.07 -30.98 -35.41
C ASP A 908 -28.62 -29.74 -36.11
N LYS A 909 -29.96 -29.61 -36.18
CA LYS A 909 -30.62 -28.39 -36.67
C LYS A 909 -30.31 -27.19 -35.77
N PHE A 910 -30.32 -27.38 -34.45
CA PHE A 910 -29.98 -26.33 -33.50
C PHE A 910 -28.52 -25.90 -33.66
N LYS A 911 -27.57 -26.84 -33.75
CA LYS A 911 -26.14 -26.52 -33.96
C LYS A 911 -25.90 -25.72 -35.24
N SER A 912 -26.60 -26.06 -36.32
CA SER A 912 -26.54 -25.27 -37.56
C SER A 912 -27.10 -23.86 -37.36
N TYR A 913 -28.29 -23.75 -36.74
CA TYR A 913 -28.92 -22.46 -36.46
C TYR A 913 -28.05 -21.59 -35.55
N GLU A 914 -27.47 -22.15 -34.47
CA GLU A 914 -26.62 -21.43 -33.53
C GLU A 914 -25.40 -20.82 -34.22
N LYS A 915 -24.74 -21.58 -35.10
CA LYS A 915 -23.62 -21.08 -35.89
C LYS A 915 -24.06 -19.96 -36.84
N ASP A 916 -25.12 -20.18 -37.60
CA ASP A 916 -25.61 -19.20 -38.58
C ASP A 916 -26.11 -17.91 -37.90
N ALA A 917 -26.76 -18.03 -36.74
CA ALA A 917 -27.21 -16.90 -35.94
C ALA A 917 -26.04 -16.12 -35.35
N HIS A 918 -25.02 -16.81 -34.81
CA HIS A 918 -23.81 -16.17 -34.30
C HIS A 918 -23.10 -15.36 -35.39
N ASP A 919 -22.82 -15.98 -36.55
CA ASP A 919 -22.10 -15.34 -37.64
C ASP A 919 -22.87 -14.13 -38.17
N ARG A 920 -24.21 -14.26 -38.32
CA ARG A 920 -25.08 -13.14 -38.70
C ARG A 920 -25.05 -11.99 -37.68
N ILE A 921 -25.09 -12.28 -36.38
CA ILE A 921 -25.09 -11.25 -35.33
C ILE A 921 -23.72 -10.55 -35.28
N VAL A 922 -22.62 -11.29 -35.39
CA VAL A 922 -21.27 -10.70 -35.47
C VAL A 922 -21.16 -9.76 -36.67
N ASP A 923 -21.64 -10.18 -37.84
CA ASP A 923 -21.66 -9.34 -39.04
C ASP A 923 -22.49 -8.05 -38.87
N LEU A 924 -23.57 -8.10 -38.08
CA LEU A 924 -24.37 -6.92 -37.75
C LEU A 924 -23.63 -5.99 -36.78
N ILE A 925 -22.97 -6.55 -35.75
CA ILE A 925 -22.16 -5.78 -34.79
C ILE A 925 -21.00 -5.07 -35.52
N GLU A 926 -20.34 -5.74 -36.46
CA GLU A 926 -19.20 -5.16 -37.17
C GLU A 926 -19.57 -3.97 -38.07
N LYS A 927 -20.84 -3.86 -38.47
CA LYS A 927 -21.38 -2.73 -39.25
C LYS A 927 -21.73 -1.51 -38.40
N ILE A 928 -21.68 -1.60 -37.07
CA ILE A 928 -21.96 -0.46 -36.18
C ILE A 928 -20.86 0.61 -36.32
N ASP A 929 -21.30 1.84 -36.59
CA ASP A 929 -20.44 3.02 -36.66
C ASP A 929 -20.20 3.61 -35.25
N GLU A 930 -19.01 3.34 -34.71
CA GLU A 930 -18.60 3.83 -33.39
C GLU A 930 -18.30 5.32 -33.34
N SER A 931 -18.16 6.00 -34.49
CA SER A 931 -17.93 7.45 -34.53
C SER A 931 -19.14 8.25 -34.04
N SER A 932 -20.32 7.61 -34.05
CA SER A 932 -21.59 8.19 -33.57
C SER A 932 -21.72 8.20 -32.03
N GLY A 933 -20.79 7.59 -31.29
CA GLY A 933 -20.85 7.45 -29.83
C GLY A 933 -21.34 6.08 -29.35
N MET A 934 -21.91 5.26 -30.24
CA MET A 934 -22.17 3.84 -29.97
C MET A 934 -20.88 3.03 -29.87
N ARG A 935 -20.90 1.92 -29.14
CA ARG A 935 -19.74 1.04 -28.94
C ARG A 935 -20.09 -0.41 -29.27
N LYS A 936 -19.32 -1.06 -30.13
CA LYS A 936 -19.46 -2.49 -30.47
C LYS A 936 -19.37 -3.38 -29.23
N GLN A 937 -18.56 -2.96 -28.26
CA GLN A 937 -18.37 -3.64 -26.98
C GLN A 937 -19.68 -3.90 -26.22
N VAL A 938 -20.68 -3.01 -26.34
CA VAL A 938 -22.01 -3.21 -25.72
C VAL A 938 -22.64 -4.51 -26.24
N TYR A 939 -22.71 -4.66 -27.56
CA TYR A 939 -23.34 -5.81 -28.19
C TYR A 939 -22.55 -7.10 -27.98
N TYR A 940 -21.21 -7.02 -28.04
CA TYR A 940 -20.35 -8.16 -27.71
C TYR A 940 -20.53 -8.62 -26.26
N ALA A 941 -20.74 -7.71 -25.31
CA ALA A 941 -21.00 -8.07 -23.92
C ALA A 941 -22.30 -8.89 -23.76
N PHE A 942 -23.34 -8.60 -24.55
CA PHE A 942 -24.56 -9.41 -24.57
C PHE A 942 -24.36 -10.73 -25.34
N LEU A 943 -23.68 -10.70 -26.50
CA LEU A 943 -23.41 -11.90 -27.30
C LEU A 943 -22.59 -12.91 -26.51
N TYR A 944 -21.50 -12.51 -25.84
CA TYR A 944 -20.69 -13.41 -25.00
C TYR A 944 -21.42 -13.91 -23.75
N LYS A 945 -22.46 -13.21 -23.29
CA LYS A 945 -23.34 -13.71 -22.21
C LYS A 945 -24.27 -14.83 -22.71
N VAL A 946 -24.50 -14.98 -24.02
CA VAL A 946 -25.47 -15.93 -24.62
C VAL A 946 -24.79 -17.05 -25.43
N PHE A 947 -23.80 -16.70 -26.25
CA PHE A 947 -23.15 -17.63 -27.17
C PHE A 947 -22.38 -18.72 -26.44
N GLY A 948 -22.51 -19.96 -26.91
CA GLY A 948 -21.77 -21.11 -26.39
C GLY A 948 -22.06 -21.41 -24.92
N ARG A 949 -23.25 -21.05 -24.41
CA ARG A 949 -23.70 -21.41 -23.07
C ARG A 949 -23.80 -22.92 -22.94
N THR A 950 -22.73 -23.55 -22.47
CA THR A 950 -22.80 -24.78 -21.70
C THR A 950 -23.01 -24.35 -20.24
N LYS A 951 -24.25 -24.31 -19.75
CA LYS A 951 -24.45 -24.08 -18.31
C LYS A 951 -23.95 -25.28 -17.51
#